data_AF-A0A1H2Q406-F1
#
_entry.id   AF-A0A1H2Q406-F1
#
_cell.length_a   1.000
_cell.length_b   1.000
_cell.length_c   1.000
_cell.angle_alpha   90.00
_cell.angle_beta   90.00
_cell.angle_gamma   90.00
#
_symmetry.space_group_name_H-M   'P 1'
#
loop_
_entity.id
_entity.type
_entity.pdbx_description
1 polymer ?
#
loop_
_entity_poly.entity_id
_entity_poly.type
_entity_poly.pdbx_seq_one_letter_code
_entity_poly.pdbx_strand_id
1 'polypeptide(L)'
;MNFKRVFIEKKEDLNIEASNLYWDFKNYLGIESLEGVRIINCYYIFNGDEKDYKAIIEKILFEKNLDHLYESSLPLKDDDRCFRVEFAPGQYNQREDAVNESIYVLLGRKDIKVKHSKVLVLKGVNDKEYELIKDYYINPVEMREIDMDFIPYEKHEEVGDEIEVLDGFILMTEEELALMREKYGLALDMEDLLFTQNYFRDREKRNPTITEIKVIDTYWSDHCRHTTFRTEIEGIEFEEGKYKMLVEKAFEEYLKSRSYVYGDREKPISLMDLATINMKEIKKKGLLDDLEESEEVNAASIEIDIDVDGRTEKWLLMFKNETHNHPTEIEPFGGASTCLGGCIRDPLSGRAYVYQAMRITGAADPRQRFEDTLSGKLPQRKITQLAMEGYSSYGNQIGVPAGYVKEIYHEGYVAKRMEVGALVAAAPKRNVVRRSPEPGDLILLVGGRTGKDGLGGAVGSSKRHTEESLERGGAEVQKGNPPLERKIVRLFRNEEVSKMIKKCNDFGAGGVSVAIGELAPGLRIDLDKVPLKYPGLDGTEIALSESQERMAVVIEKGDLESFIKYAKDEDLEATVVAEVSEDERLIMNWKGKKIVDISREFLDTNGVSKRTKVLVGSPEGRDYFHTKSFHLNGDIEKIWMSNLSYLNHSSQKGLIEKFDHSVGSGTVLMPLGGKFKLTPAEGMAAKIPVLDGETNTCSLMTYGFDPDLSRWSPFHGGMFAVIESLAKITAMGGDFRKARLTFQEYFERLGDNEKKWGKPFAALLGAFMVEKELDVPSIGGKDSMSGTFEDIHVPPTLISFAVAVDKVENIISPEFKESGNMVALIPLDIDEKGMVDFGQLKRNYTQIKELIDAGKIISASSVKTGGVARSISEMAFGNKIGFRFSEEFHEEELFLPLYGSIVVEIKGELEEVLRDIDYRILGATIEEEFIEIAGVKLDLDKLIDEWIKPLIDVFPISEGRFLESKESHYVHGNRRKSINKIAKPRVFIPVFTGTFGEYDMEKAFKNAGAQVDTFVFKTLYLDEIEDSIKEMANRIRNSQIIGLPDGAILGAEPDGGGKLLANILRNPYIEEAIMELLSNRDGLVLGIGAGCKGLIKSGLLSYGRIQDLDEDSINITYNKSGYHISTMAKIRIVSNLSPWFNNRDVGEIEILPLSTKEGRIVGSERAIEELIKKGQIATQYLDENPTGSIYGIESLTSPDGKILGRIANPDRIGRGLYKNVESSEEGKLFKAGVDYFG
;
A
#
# COMPACT_ATOMS: atom_id res chain seq x y z
N MET A 1 -39.56 7.35 -15.79
CA MET A 1 -38.20 6.85 -16.09
C MET A 1 -38.25 5.33 -15.98
N ASN A 2 -37.71 4.58 -16.94
CA ASN A 2 -37.76 3.12 -16.90
C ASN A 2 -36.58 2.60 -16.06
N PHE A 3 -36.86 1.87 -14.98
CA PHE A 3 -35.85 1.23 -14.15
C PHE A 3 -36.36 -0.08 -13.54
N LYS A 4 -35.45 -0.97 -13.16
CA LYS A 4 -35.74 -2.17 -12.35
C LYS A 4 -34.95 -2.14 -11.04
N ARG A 5 -35.62 -2.40 -9.93
CA ARG A 5 -35.03 -2.52 -8.59
C ARG A 5 -34.90 -3.99 -8.20
N VAL A 6 -33.70 -4.39 -7.77
CA VAL A 6 -33.42 -5.76 -7.31
C VAL A 6 -32.59 -5.75 -6.02
N PHE A 7 -32.84 -6.75 -5.18
CA PHE A 7 -32.10 -6.97 -3.95
C PHE A 7 -31.36 -8.31 -3.99
N ILE A 8 -30.09 -8.29 -3.63
CA ILE A 8 -29.21 -9.45 -3.58
C ILE A 8 -28.69 -9.61 -2.16
N GLU A 9 -29.02 -10.73 -1.52
CA GLU A 9 -28.59 -11.08 -0.17
C GLU A 9 -27.76 -12.37 -0.22
N LYS A 10 -26.57 -12.39 0.39
CA LYS A 10 -25.82 -13.64 0.55
C LYS A 10 -26.61 -14.58 1.46
N LYS A 11 -26.60 -15.89 1.16
CA LYS A 11 -27.14 -16.91 2.07
C LYS A 11 -26.48 -16.77 3.45
N GLU A 12 -27.22 -17.13 4.50
CA GLU A 12 -26.90 -16.80 5.90
C GLU A 12 -25.46 -17.18 6.30
N ASP A 13 -25.00 -18.38 5.97
CA ASP A 13 -23.66 -18.90 6.28
C ASP A 13 -22.53 -18.30 5.42
N LEU A 14 -22.89 -17.52 4.41
CA LEU A 14 -22.01 -16.85 3.44
C LEU A 14 -22.05 -15.33 3.56
N ASN A 15 -22.96 -14.76 4.37
CA ASN A 15 -23.05 -13.32 4.63
C ASN A 15 -22.02 -12.90 5.69
N ILE A 16 -20.74 -12.92 5.30
CA ILE A 16 -19.61 -12.69 6.22
C ILE A 16 -19.60 -11.24 6.73
N GLU A 17 -19.96 -10.26 5.90
CA GLU A 17 -20.09 -8.86 6.32
C GLU A 17 -21.13 -8.72 7.45
N ALA A 18 -22.30 -9.34 7.30
CA ALA A 18 -23.32 -9.35 8.36
C ALA A 18 -22.84 -10.05 9.64
N SER A 19 -22.07 -11.14 9.51
CA SER A 19 -21.53 -11.88 10.64
C SER A 19 -20.51 -11.07 11.44
N ASN A 20 -19.63 -10.33 10.75
CA ASN A 20 -18.65 -9.46 11.39
C ASN A 20 -19.33 -8.28 12.09
N LEU A 21 -20.29 -7.63 11.42
CA LEU A 21 -21.06 -6.54 12.04
C LEU A 21 -21.91 -7.01 13.23
N TYR A 22 -22.48 -8.22 13.17
CA TYR A 22 -23.15 -8.83 14.32
C TYR A 22 -22.19 -8.95 15.51
N TRP A 23 -20.96 -9.41 15.27
CA TRP A 23 -19.96 -9.51 16.32
C TRP A 23 -19.58 -8.14 16.88
N ASP A 24 -19.33 -7.13 16.04
CA ASP A 24 -19.00 -5.78 16.48
C ASP A 24 -20.13 -5.14 17.30
N PHE A 25 -21.38 -5.19 16.81
CA PHE A 25 -22.51 -4.61 17.50
C PHE A 25 -22.78 -5.30 18.84
N LYS A 26 -22.61 -6.63 18.90
CA LYS A 26 -22.85 -7.38 20.12
C LYS A 26 -21.73 -7.22 21.15
N ASN A 27 -20.47 -7.38 20.73
CA ASN A 27 -19.33 -7.46 21.64
C ASN A 27 -18.64 -6.10 21.85
N TYR A 28 -18.51 -5.27 20.80
CA TYR A 28 -17.84 -3.98 20.90
C TYR A 28 -18.80 -2.86 21.33
N LEU A 29 -20.02 -2.81 20.78
CA LEU A 29 -21.06 -1.86 21.22
C LEU A 29 -21.85 -2.34 22.46
N GLY A 30 -21.70 -3.60 22.86
CA GLY A 30 -22.36 -4.17 24.05
C GLY A 30 -23.86 -4.42 23.90
N ILE A 31 -24.36 -4.62 22.66
CA ILE A 31 -25.79 -4.81 22.38
C ILE A 31 -26.17 -6.30 22.53
N GLU A 32 -26.32 -6.74 23.78
CA GLU A 32 -26.61 -8.14 24.11
C GLU A 32 -27.97 -8.65 23.57
N SER A 33 -28.93 -7.73 23.40
CA SER A 33 -30.27 -7.99 22.85
C SER A 33 -30.27 -8.35 21.37
N LEU A 34 -29.17 -8.07 20.64
CA LEU A 34 -29.08 -8.30 19.20
C LEU A 34 -29.17 -9.81 18.88
N GLU A 35 -30.21 -10.16 18.13
CA GLU A 35 -30.50 -11.54 17.73
C GLU A 35 -29.98 -11.87 16.33
N GLY A 36 -29.86 -10.87 15.44
CA GLY A 36 -29.34 -11.08 14.10
C GLY A 36 -29.15 -9.79 13.31
N VAL A 37 -28.23 -9.85 12.34
CA VAL A 37 -27.93 -8.80 11.37
C VAL A 37 -28.03 -9.40 9.97
N ARG A 38 -28.63 -8.68 9.04
CA ARG A 38 -28.62 -9.01 7.61
C ARG A 38 -28.14 -7.79 6.82
N ILE A 39 -27.30 -8.04 5.82
CA ILE A 39 -26.83 -7.03 4.87
C ILE A 39 -27.30 -7.44 3.48
N ILE A 40 -27.98 -6.52 2.81
CA ILE A 40 -28.57 -6.74 1.50
C ILE A 40 -28.14 -5.64 0.53
N ASN A 41 -27.62 -6.02 -0.63
CA ASN A 41 -27.28 -5.09 -1.71
C ASN A 41 -28.52 -4.76 -2.53
N CYS A 42 -28.78 -3.47 -2.76
CA CYS A 42 -29.91 -2.98 -3.52
C CYS A 42 -29.40 -2.25 -4.78
N TYR A 43 -29.84 -2.73 -5.95
CA TYR A 43 -29.44 -2.18 -7.25
C TYR A 43 -30.64 -1.60 -8.00
N TYR A 44 -30.41 -0.43 -8.60
CA TYR A 44 -31.33 0.21 -9.54
C TYR A 44 -30.71 0.20 -10.93
N ILE A 45 -31.34 -0.52 -11.86
CA ILE A 45 -30.89 -0.64 -13.25
C ILE A 45 -31.75 0.30 -14.12
N PHE A 46 -31.15 1.34 -14.68
CA PHE A 46 -31.83 2.35 -15.49
C PHE A 46 -31.65 2.09 -16.99
N ASN A 47 -32.63 2.50 -17.80
CA ASN A 47 -32.58 2.51 -19.28
C ASN A 47 -32.45 1.14 -19.97
N GLY A 48 -32.65 0.03 -19.24
CA GLY A 48 -32.71 -1.32 -19.80
C GLY A 48 -34.13 -1.74 -20.22
N ASP A 49 -34.24 -2.82 -20.98
CA ASP A 49 -35.49 -3.58 -21.18
C ASP A 49 -35.49 -4.90 -20.37
N GLU A 50 -36.57 -5.68 -20.44
CA GLU A 50 -36.67 -6.96 -19.69
C GLU A 50 -35.59 -7.98 -20.05
N LYS A 51 -35.09 -7.96 -21.30
CA LYS A 51 -34.00 -8.85 -21.73
C LYS A 51 -32.68 -8.38 -21.12
N ASP A 52 -32.44 -7.07 -21.14
CA ASP A 52 -31.27 -6.46 -20.51
C ASP A 52 -31.26 -6.74 -19.00
N TYR A 53 -32.38 -6.46 -18.31
CA TYR A 53 -32.52 -6.69 -16.87
C TYR A 53 -32.23 -8.14 -16.49
N LYS A 54 -32.82 -9.11 -17.21
CA LYS A 54 -32.58 -10.53 -16.95
C LYS A 54 -31.11 -10.88 -17.12
N ALA A 55 -30.47 -10.42 -18.20
CA ALA A 55 -29.06 -10.71 -18.45
C ALA A 55 -28.15 -10.12 -17.36
N ILE A 56 -28.42 -8.89 -16.91
CA ILE A 56 -27.64 -8.22 -15.86
C ILE A 56 -27.77 -8.96 -14.53
N ILE A 57 -29.00 -9.31 -14.14
CA ILE A 57 -29.26 -10.03 -12.89
C ILE A 57 -28.56 -11.39 -12.93
N GLU A 58 -28.83 -12.23 -13.94
CA GLU A 58 -28.36 -13.62 -13.98
C GLU A 58 -26.85 -13.76 -14.22
N LYS A 59 -26.21 -12.80 -14.90
CA LYS A 59 -24.79 -12.93 -15.30
C LYS A 59 -23.83 -12.05 -14.49
N ILE A 60 -24.31 -11.03 -13.79
CA ILE A 60 -23.47 -10.06 -13.08
C ILE A 60 -23.81 -10.03 -11.60
N LEU A 61 -25.09 -9.84 -11.25
CA LEU A 61 -25.49 -9.52 -9.87
C LEU A 61 -25.77 -10.75 -9.00
N PHE A 62 -26.31 -11.84 -9.57
CA PHE A 62 -26.89 -12.95 -8.81
C PHE A 62 -26.22 -14.31 -9.10
N GLU A 63 -25.85 -15.04 -8.06
CA GLU A 63 -25.39 -16.43 -8.13
C GLU A 63 -26.29 -17.35 -7.29
N LYS A 64 -27.09 -18.22 -7.94
CA LYS A 64 -28.12 -19.07 -7.31
C LYS A 64 -27.63 -19.91 -6.11
N ASN A 65 -26.39 -20.39 -6.18
CA ASN A 65 -25.81 -21.18 -5.10
C ASN A 65 -25.31 -20.35 -3.91
N LEU A 66 -25.04 -19.06 -4.09
CA LEU A 66 -24.50 -18.18 -3.04
C LEU A 66 -25.52 -17.18 -2.49
N ASP A 67 -26.54 -16.82 -3.28
CA ASP A 67 -27.36 -15.66 -3.05
C ASP A 67 -28.87 -16.00 -2.98
N HIS A 68 -29.62 -15.09 -2.37
CA HIS A 68 -31.06 -14.92 -2.53
C HIS A 68 -31.32 -13.68 -3.39
N LEU A 69 -32.27 -13.81 -4.32
CA LEU A 69 -32.75 -12.72 -5.18
C LEU A 69 -34.16 -12.33 -4.75
N TYR A 70 -34.38 -11.04 -4.50
CA TYR A 70 -35.71 -10.48 -4.28
C TYR A 70 -36.02 -9.41 -5.31
N GLU A 71 -37.10 -9.61 -6.06
CA GLU A 71 -37.65 -8.62 -6.99
C GLU A 71 -38.77 -7.84 -6.30
N SER A 72 -38.78 -6.52 -6.45
CA SER A 72 -39.79 -5.58 -5.92
C SER A 72 -39.74 -5.28 -4.41
N SER A 73 -39.73 -6.27 -3.51
CA SER A 73 -39.79 -6.06 -2.05
C SER A 73 -38.90 -7.02 -1.25
N LEU A 74 -38.34 -6.54 -0.15
CA LEU A 74 -37.56 -7.34 0.80
C LEU A 74 -38.46 -8.06 1.81
N PRO A 75 -38.15 -9.32 2.19
CA PRO A 75 -38.84 -10.01 3.27
C PRO A 75 -38.37 -9.44 4.62
N LEU A 76 -39.21 -8.61 5.24
CA LEU A 76 -39.04 -8.05 6.57
C LEU A 76 -40.09 -8.65 7.52
N LYS A 77 -39.69 -8.93 8.76
CA LYS A 77 -40.60 -9.35 9.85
C LYS A 77 -41.10 -8.14 10.63
N ASP A 78 -42.20 -8.29 11.37
CA ASP A 78 -42.82 -7.17 12.12
C ASP A 78 -41.90 -6.60 13.22
N ASP A 79 -40.95 -7.40 13.72
CA ASP A 79 -39.96 -7.03 14.74
C ASP A 79 -38.60 -6.59 14.17
N ASP A 80 -38.43 -6.61 12.84
CA ASP A 80 -37.20 -6.17 12.19
C ASP A 80 -37.12 -4.63 12.17
N ARG A 81 -35.96 -4.07 12.48
CA ARG A 81 -35.61 -2.68 12.17
C ARG A 81 -34.68 -2.62 10.99
N CYS A 82 -34.82 -1.64 10.11
CA CYS A 82 -33.92 -1.49 8.98
C CYS A 82 -33.69 -0.04 8.56
N PHE A 83 -32.48 0.23 8.09
CA PHE A 83 -32.11 1.46 7.40
C PHE A 83 -31.35 1.15 6.12
N ARG A 84 -31.35 2.11 5.20
CA ARG A 84 -30.69 2.01 3.90
C ARG A 84 -29.68 3.13 3.74
N VAL A 85 -28.52 2.79 3.21
CA VAL A 85 -27.41 3.72 3.01
C VAL A 85 -26.91 3.67 1.57
N GLU A 86 -26.42 4.80 1.08
CA GLU A 86 -25.63 4.90 -0.15
C GLU A 86 -24.41 5.80 0.09
N PHE A 87 -23.41 5.71 -0.79
CA PHE A 87 -22.30 6.66 -0.73
C PHE A 87 -22.79 8.08 -0.99
N ALA A 88 -22.15 9.05 -0.34
CA ALA A 88 -22.45 10.46 -0.55
C ALA A 88 -22.20 10.86 -2.02
N PRO A 89 -22.96 11.83 -2.59
CA PRO A 89 -22.74 12.28 -3.96
C PRO A 89 -21.29 12.70 -4.21
N GLY A 90 -20.70 12.25 -5.33
CA GLY A 90 -19.30 12.52 -5.69
C GLY A 90 -18.31 11.45 -5.22
N GLN A 91 -18.67 10.61 -4.24
CA GLN A 91 -17.81 9.50 -3.80
C GLN A 91 -17.73 8.40 -4.86
N TYR A 92 -16.53 7.86 -5.07
CA TYR A 92 -16.31 6.76 -6.00
C TYR A 92 -16.88 5.46 -5.44
N ASN A 93 -17.82 4.86 -6.19
CA ASN A 93 -18.40 3.57 -5.89
C ASN A 93 -17.83 2.50 -6.83
N GLN A 94 -16.79 1.79 -6.38
CA GLN A 94 -16.13 0.74 -7.15
C GLN A 94 -17.09 -0.36 -7.61
N ARG A 95 -18.09 -0.69 -6.79
CA ARG A 95 -19.11 -1.68 -7.14
C ARG A 95 -20.00 -1.20 -8.29
N GLU A 96 -20.42 0.06 -8.29
CA GLU A 96 -21.17 0.61 -9.43
C GLU A 96 -20.32 0.64 -10.70
N ASP A 97 -19.07 1.09 -10.60
CA ASP A 97 -18.16 1.17 -11.74
C ASP A 97 -17.94 -0.21 -12.37
N ALA A 98 -17.60 -1.22 -11.55
CA ALA A 98 -17.39 -2.59 -12.01
C ALA A 98 -18.64 -3.22 -12.64
N VAL A 99 -19.84 -2.96 -12.08
CA VAL A 99 -21.10 -3.43 -12.67
C VAL A 99 -21.35 -2.75 -14.01
N ASN A 100 -21.17 -1.43 -14.09
CA ASN A 100 -21.39 -0.67 -15.31
C ASN A 100 -20.40 -1.08 -16.42
N GLU A 101 -19.13 -1.34 -16.10
CA GLU A 101 -18.16 -1.89 -17.05
C GLU A 101 -18.53 -3.30 -17.49
N SER A 102 -18.94 -4.17 -16.55
CA SER A 102 -19.41 -5.53 -16.88
C SER A 102 -20.63 -5.51 -17.80
N ILE A 103 -21.57 -4.58 -17.62
CA ILE A 103 -22.72 -4.37 -18.51
C ILE A 103 -22.23 -3.96 -19.90
N TYR A 104 -21.26 -3.06 -19.98
CA TYR A 104 -20.74 -2.61 -21.26
C TYR A 104 -20.06 -3.74 -22.03
N VAL A 105 -19.22 -4.53 -21.38
CA VAL A 105 -18.57 -5.70 -22.00
C VAL A 105 -19.58 -6.76 -22.42
N LEU A 106 -20.63 -7.00 -21.61
CA LEU A 106 -21.62 -8.04 -21.87
C LEU A 106 -22.66 -7.65 -22.94
N LEU A 107 -23.12 -6.40 -22.94
CA LEU A 107 -24.28 -5.95 -23.73
C LEU A 107 -23.94 -4.88 -24.77
N GLY A 108 -22.76 -4.26 -24.70
CA GLY A 108 -22.36 -3.15 -25.57
C GLY A 108 -23.12 -1.84 -25.34
N ARG A 109 -23.79 -1.69 -24.19
CA ARG A 109 -24.70 -0.57 -23.87
C ARG A 109 -24.16 0.29 -22.72
N LYS A 110 -23.61 1.48 -23.01
CA LYS A 110 -23.15 2.46 -22.00
C LYS A 110 -24.26 3.30 -21.37
N ASP A 111 -25.43 3.34 -22.01
CA ASP A 111 -26.60 4.11 -21.59
C ASP A 111 -27.38 3.44 -20.44
N ILE A 112 -27.20 2.13 -20.27
CA ILE A 112 -27.67 1.41 -19.08
C ILE A 112 -26.75 1.77 -17.92
N LYS A 113 -27.34 2.23 -16.82
CA LYS A 113 -26.61 2.61 -15.60
C LYS A 113 -27.15 1.89 -14.39
N VAL A 114 -26.26 1.47 -13.51
CA VAL A 114 -26.58 0.89 -12.22
C VAL A 114 -26.17 1.84 -11.10
N LYS A 115 -27.09 2.04 -10.15
CA LYS A 115 -26.82 2.66 -8.85
C LYS A 115 -26.98 1.62 -7.75
N HIS A 116 -26.17 1.74 -6.70
CA HIS A 116 -26.05 0.77 -5.63
C HIS A 116 -26.26 1.42 -4.25
N SER A 117 -26.92 0.68 -3.35
CA SER A 117 -27.10 1.05 -1.95
C SER A 117 -27.16 -0.22 -1.11
N LYS A 118 -26.90 -0.13 0.20
CA LYS A 118 -27.00 -1.26 1.13
C LYS A 118 -28.18 -1.08 2.09
N VAL A 119 -28.87 -2.17 2.40
CA VAL A 119 -29.91 -2.24 3.42
C VAL A 119 -29.40 -3.09 4.58
N LEU A 120 -29.46 -2.53 5.79
CA LEU A 120 -29.15 -3.22 7.03
C LEU A 120 -30.45 -3.58 7.72
N VAL A 121 -30.63 -4.86 8.07
CA VAL A 121 -31.79 -5.33 8.83
C VAL A 121 -31.29 -5.90 10.16
N LEU A 122 -31.88 -5.44 11.26
CA LEU A 122 -31.50 -5.71 12.64
C LEU A 122 -32.68 -6.33 13.39
N LYS A 123 -32.41 -7.40 14.13
CA LYS A 123 -33.42 -8.09 14.93
C LYS A 123 -33.09 -8.01 16.43
N GLY A 124 -34.11 -7.74 17.24
CA GLY A 124 -34.00 -7.74 18.71
C GLY A 124 -33.50 -6.42 19.33
N VAL A 125 -33.42 -5.34 18.55
CA VAL A 125 -32.90 -4.04 19.01
C VAL A 125 -34.01 -3.05 19.39
N ASN A 126 -33.79 -2.29 20.47
CA ASN A 126 -34.66 -1.17 20.86
C ASN A 126 -34.27 0.15 20.17
N ASP A 127 -35.04 1.23 20.39
CA ASP A 127 -34.79 2.55 19.75
C ASP A 127 -33.38 3.09 20.02
N LYS A 128 -32.86 2.94 21.24
CA LYS A 128 -31.54 3.49 21.60
C LYS A 128 -30.41 2.68 20.96
N GLU A 129 -30.54 1.36 20.99
CA GLU A 129 -29.57 0.45 20.36
C GLU A 129 -29.54 0.64 18.84
N TYR A 130 -30.71 0.89 18.24
CA TYR A 130 -30.85 1.16 16.82
C TYR A 130 -30.10 2.43 16.39
N GLU A 131 -30.29 3.55 17.10
CA GLU A 131 -29.54 4.78 16.80
C GLU A 131 -28.04 4.63 17.09
N LEU A 132 -27.65 3.92 18.16
CA LEU A 132 -26.24 3.63 18.45
C LEU A 132 -25.56 2.85 17.31
N ILE A 133 -26.25 1.87 16.72
CA ILE A 133 -25.75 1.13 15.56
C ILE A 133 -25.61 2.06 14.35
N LYS A 134 -26.57 2.96 14.12
CA LYS A 134 -26.51 3.92 13.02
C LYS A 134 -25.32 4.87 13.19
N ASP A 135 -25.12 5.43 14.38
CA ASP A 135 -24.00 6.32 14.71
C ASP A 135 -22.65 5.60 14.54
N TYR A 136 -22.57 4.32 14.91
CA TYR A 136 -21.35 3.53 14.70
C TYR A 136 -21.13 3.19 13.23
N TYR A 137 -22.16 2.82 12.48
CA TYR A 137 -22.03 2.33 11.11
C TYR A 137 -21.85 3.47 10.09
N ILE A 138 -22.70 4.49 10.15
CA ILE A 138 -22.76 5.59 9.16
C ILE A 138 -21.66 6.60 9.45
N ASN A 139 -20.64 6.65 8.58
CA ASN A 139 -19.75 7.81 8.52
C ASN A 139 -20.37 8.86 7.59
N PRO A 140 -20.83 10.03 8.09
CA PRO A 140 -21.51 11.04 7.27
C PRO A 140 -20.62 11.66 6.18
N VAL A 141 -19.29 11.56 6.32
CA VAL A 141 -18.31 11.98 5.30
C VAL A 141 -18.35 11.04 4.09
N GLU A 142 -18.65 9.75 4.32
CA GLU A 142 -18.58 8.69 3.31
C GLU A 142 -19.94 8.35 2.72
N MET A 143 -20.97 8.26 3.56
CA MET A 143 -22.27 7.69 3.21
C MET A 143 -23.42 8.45 3.87
N ARG A 144 -24.59 8.38 3.24
CA ARG A 144 -25.83 8.96 3.75
C ARG A 144 -26.92 7.92 3.89
N GLU A 145 -27.77 8.10 4.88
CA GLU A 145 -29.04 7.38 4.98
C GLU A 145 -30.02 7.89 3.92
N ILE A 146 -30.77 6.97 3.32
CA ILE A 146 -31.82 7.27 2.33
C ILE A 146 -33.07 6.48 2.64
N ASP A 147 -34.23 7.01 2.24
CA ASP A 147 -35.50 6.30 2.39
C ASP A 147 -35.49 4.97 1.61
N MET A 148 -36.20 3.96 2.13
CA MET A 148 -36.33 2.65 1.46
C MET A 148 -36.89 2.77 0.03
N ASP A 149 -37.79 3.72 -0.20
CA ASP A 149 -38.40 3.99 -1.51
C ASP A 149 -37.68 5.08 -2.33
N PHE A 150 -36.58 5.64 -1.83
CA PHE A 150 -35.77 6.60 -2.57
C PHE A 150 -35.22 5.98 -3.86
N ILE A 151 -35.35 6.72 -4.96
CA ILE A 151 -34.81 6.36 -6.27
C ILE A 151 -33.57 7.23 -6.52
N PRO A 152 -32.36 6.64 -6.57
CA PRO A 152 -31.14 7.40 -6.80
C PRO A 152 -31.08 7.89 -8.26
N TYR A 153 -31.53 9.12 -8.48
CA TYR A 153 -31.48 9.79 -9.78
C TYR A 153 -30.65 11.07 -9.68
N GLU A 154 -29.57 11.15 -10.46
CA GLU A 154 -28.75 12.36 -10.58
C GLU A 154 -29.23 13.19 -11.77
N LYS A 155 -29.71 14.41 -11.49
CA LYS A 155 -29.95 15.42 -12.52
C LYS A 155 -28.72 16.32 -12.57
N HIS A 156 -27.99 16.33 -13.69
CA HIS A 156 -26.91 17.27 -13.88
C HIS A 156 -27.47 18.67 -14.09
N GLU A 157 -26.99 19.65 -13.32
CA GLU A 157 -27.31 21.06 -13.53
C GLU A 157 -26.53 21.59 -14.74
N GLU A 158 -27.16 22.47 -15.52
CA GLU A 158 -26.45 23.21 -16.57
C GLU A 158 -25.52 24.22 -15.90
N VAL A 159 -24.21 24.06 -16.09
CA VAL A 159 -23.20 25.01 -15.64
C VAL A 159 -23.19 26.20 -16.59
N GLY A 160 -23.18 27.41 -16.03
CA GLY A 160 -23.07 28.66 -16.79
C GLY A 160 -21.82 28.73 -17.69
N ASP A 161 -21.80 29.67 -18.61
CA ASP A 161 -20.71 29.85 -19.59
C ASP A 161 -19.62 30.85 -19.13
N GLU A 162 -19.66 31.29 -17.87
CA GLU A 162 -18.77 32.34 -17.36
C GLU A 162 -18.24 32.01 -15.96
N ILE A 163 -16.97 32.34 -15.72
CA ILE A 163 -16.32 32.35 -14.42
C ILE A 163 -16.37 33.79 -13.87
N GLU A 164 -16.58 33.93 -12.56
CA GLU A 164 -16.61 35.23 -11.89
C GLU A 164 -15.26 35.98 -12.05
N VAL A 165 -15.32 37.20 -12.58
CA VAL A 165 -14.24 38.19 -12.49
C VAL A 165 -14.44 38.98 -11.20
N LEU A 166 -13.40 39.12 -10.40
CA LEU A 166 -13.46 39.79 -9.10
C LEU A 166 -13.40 41.31 -9.29
N ASP A 167 -14.51 41.89 -9.74
CA ASP A 167 -14.60 43.30 -10.06
C ASP A 167 -14.28 44.18 -8.85
N GLY A 168 -13.32 45.10 -9.04
CA GLY A 168 -12.85 46.00 -8.00
C GLY A 168 -11.74 45.43 -7.12
N PHE A 169 -11.30 44.17 -7.31
CA PHE A 169 -10.23 43.53 -6.52
C PHE A 169 -8.98 44.41 -6.37
N ILE A 170 -8.51 45.03 -7.46
CA ILE A 170 -7.31 45.89 -7.44
C ILE A 170 -7.49 47.20 -6.65
N LEU A 171 -8.72 47.53 -6.24
CA LEU A 171 -9.09 48.71 -5.47
C LEU A 171 -9.65 48.36 -4.08
N MET A 172 -9.81 47.07 -3.76
CA MET A 172 -10.33 46.63 -2.45
C MET A 172 -9.42 47.10 -1.32
N THR A 173 -10.04 47.55 -0.25
CA THR A 173 -9.39 47.80 1.04
C THR A 173 -8.99 46.47 1.71
N GLU A 174 -8.11 46.52 2.72
CA GLU A 174 -7.74 45.34 3.50
C GLU A 174 -8.94 44.65 4.17
N GLU A 175 -9.93 45.44 4.62
CA GLU A 175 -11.18 44.93 5.21
C GLU A 175 -12.02 44.16 4.17
N GLU A 176 -12.13 44.67 2.95
CA GLU A 176 -12.84 44.01 1.85
C GLU A 176 -12.12 42.74 1.38
N LEU A 177 -10.78 42.76 1.34
CA LEU A 177 -9.99 41.57 1.05
C LEU A 177 -10.16 40.48 2.12
N ALA A 178 -10.23 40.86 3.40
CA ALA A 178 -10.47 39.91 4.49
C ALA A 178 -11.85 39.24 4.38
N LEU A 179 -12.89 40.00 4.05
CA LEU A 179 -14.24 39.46 3.81
C LEU A 179 -14.27 38.54 2.58
N MET A 180 -13.55 38.88 1.53
CA MET A 180 -13.42 38.07 0.32
C MET A 180 -12.71 36.74 0.62
N ARG A 181 -11.61 36.78 1.38
CA ARG A 181 -10.90 35.59 1.85
C ARG A 181 -11.81 34.62 2.60
N GLU A 182 -12.65 35.14 3.50
CA GLU A 182 -13.63 34.34 4.24
C GLU A 182 -14.72 33.77 3.32
N LYS A 183 -15.30 34.61 2.45
CA LYS A 183 -16.35 34.22 1.48
C LYS A 183 -15.93 33.03 0.60
N TYR A 184 -14.69 33.03 0.12
CA TYR A 184 -14.18 31.98 -0.79
C TYR A 184 -13.36 30.90 -0.06
N GLY A 185 -13.17 31.02 1.26
CA GLY A 185 -12.47 30.03 2.08
C GLY A 185 -10.99 29.84 1.75
N LEU A 186 -10.30 30.90 1.32
CA LEU A 186 -8.88 30.87 0.90
C LEU A 186 -7.94 30.63 2.07
N ALA A 187 -6.86 29.86 1.86
CA ALA A 187 -5.80 29.66 2.86
C ALA A 187 -4.73 30.76 2.85
N LEU A 188 -4.55 31.49 1.74
CA LEU A 188 -3.64 32.65 1.63
C LEU A 188 -3.78 33.56 2.85
N ASP A 189 -2.65 33.93 3.45
CA ASP A 189 -2.66 34.95 4.48
C ASP A 189 -2.81 36.35 3.87
N MET A 190 -2.96 37.36 4.73
CA MET A 190 -3.19 38.73 4.26
C MET A 190 -1.98 39.31 3.52
N GLU A 191 -0.75 38.90 3.86
CA GLU A 191 0.45 39.39 3.17
C GLU A 191 0.53 38.85 1.75
N ASP A 192 0.27 37.54 1.57
CA ASP A 192 0.22 36.91 0.25
C ASP A 192 -0.94 37.43 -0.60
N LEU A 193 -2.10 37.69 0.03
CA LEU A 193 -3.26 38.24 -0.66
C LEU A 193 -3.02 39.69 -1.13
N LEU A 194 -2.38 40.53 -0.30
CA LEU A 194 -1.97 41.89 -0.67
C LEU A 194 -0.88 41.87 -1.75
N PHE A 195 0.08 40.96 -1.65
CA PHE A 195 1.09 40.77 -2.69
C PHE A 195 0.47 40.41 -4.04
N THR A 196 -0.54 39.53 -4.01
CA THR A 196 -1.36 39.18 -5.19
C THR A 196 -2.14 40.38 -5.72
N GLN A 197 -2.77 41.17 -4.86
CA GLN A 197 -3.45 42.40 -5.25
C GLN A 197 -2.51 43.38 -5.95
N ASN A 198 -1.31 43.59 -5.40
CA ASN A 198 -0.30 44.48 -5.96
C ASN A 198 0.16 44.00 -7.35
N TYR A 199 0.35 42.69 -7.54
CA TYR A 199 0.67 42.12 -8.86
C TYR A 199 -0.41 42.43 -9.91
N PHE A 200 -1.68 42.15 -9.60
CA PHE A 200 -2.79 42.40 -10.52
C PHE A 200 -3.03 43.89 -10.78
N ARG A 201 -2.82 44.75 -9.77
CA ARG A 201 -2.98 46.21 -9.88
C ARG A 201 -1.84 46.83 -10.70
N ASP A 202 -0.59 46.53 -10.35
CA ASP A 202 0.56 47.30 -10.80
C ASP A 202 1.22 46.70 -12.06
N ARG A 203 1.21 45.36 -12.19
CA ARG A 203 1.80 44.66 -13.34
C ARG A 203 0.76 44.29 -14.40
N GLU A 204 -0.24 43.49 -14.05
CA GLU A 204 -1.24 42.97 -15.02
C GLU A 204 -2.29 44.03 -15.40
N LYS A 205 -2.53 45.01 -14.53
CA LYS A 205 -3.45 46.15 -14.70
C LYS A 205 -4.89 45.71 -15.05
N ARG A 206 -5.35 44.65 -14.38
CA ARG A 206 -6.71 44.08 -14.54
C ARG A 206 -7.15 43.40 -13.24
N ASN A 207 -8.46 43.19 -13.11
CA ASN A 207 -8.98 42.30 -12.07
C ASN A 207 -8.72 40.83 -12.44
N PRO A 208 -8.44 39.96 -11.45
CA PRO A 208 -8.33 38.53 -11.64
C PRO A 208 -9.69 37.84 -11.72
N THR A 209 -9.72 36.64 -12.29
CA THR A 209 -10.84 35.70 -12.09
C THR A 209 -10.75 35.04 -10.71
N ILE A 210 -11.87 34.50 -10.21
CA ILE A 210 -11.82 33.65 -9.00
C ILE A 210 -10.94 32.41 -9.20
N THR A 211 -10.88 31.86 -10.42
CA THR A 211 -10.00 30.73 -10.74
C THR A 211 -8.53 31.08 -10.53
N GLU A 212 -8.09 32.27 -10.97
CA GLU A 212 -6.70 32.73 -10.78
C GLU A 212 -6.33 32.82 -9.30
N ILE A 213 -7.21 33.38 -8.47
CA ILE A 213 -6.98 33.45 -7.03
C ILE A 213 -6.91 32.06 -6.40
N LYS A 214 -7.78 31.12 -6.80
CA LYS A 214 -7.75 29.74 -6.29
C LYS A 214 -6.53 28.95 -6.76
N VAL A 215 -6.07 29.18 -7.99
CA VAL A 215 -4.81 28.59 -8.49
C VAL A 215 -3.64 29.08 -7.66
N ILE A 216 -3.56 30.38 -7.38
CA ILE A 216 -2.51 30.96 -6.52
C ILE A 216 -2.60 30.40 -5.09
N ASP A 217 -3.81 30.34 -4.51
CA ASP A 217 -4.05 29.77 -3.16
C ASP A 217 -3.57 28.32 -3.05
N THR A 218 -3.75 27.55 -4.12
CA THR A 218 -3.33 26.15 -4.17
C THR A 218 -1.82 26.02 -4.36
N TYR A 219 -1.23 26.76 -5.31
CA TYR A 219 0.22 26.77 -5.59
C TYR A 219 1.05 27.21 -4.38
N TRP A 220 0.58 28.21 -3.64
CA TRP A 220 1.30 28.78 -2.50
C TRP A 220 0.89 28.16 -1.15
N SER A 221 0.04 27.12 -1.16
CA SER A 221 -0.30 26.37 0.04
C SER A 221 0.94 25.72 0.68
N ASP A 222 0.91 25.50 2.00
CA ASP A 222 2.04 24.88 2.72
C ASP A 222 2.36 23.48 2.19
N HIS A 223 1.32 22.75 1.77
CA HIS A 223 1.43 21.41 1.17
C HIS A 223 2.26 21.39 -0.13
N CYS A 224 2.15 22.43 -0.98
CA CYS A 224 2.88 22.52 -2.24
C CYS A 224 4.24 23.22 -2.10
N ARG A 225 4.34 24.24 -1.23
CA ARG A 225 5.56 25.08 -1.11
C ARG A 225 6.54 24.58 -0.04
N HIS A 226 6.09 23.76 0.91
CA HIS A 226 6.81 23.50 2.16
C HIS A 226 7.19 24.82 2.85
N THR A 227 6.25 25.77 2.91
CA THR A 227 6.48 27.14 3.43
C THR A 227 7.05 27.10 4.83
N THR A 228 6.53 26.22 5.68
CA THR A 228 7.02 25.98 7.03
C THR A 228 8.51 25.61 7.02
N PHE A 229 8.92 24.67 6.17
CA PHE A 229 10.32 24.23 6.06
C PHE A 229 11.25 25.28 5.41
N ARG A 230 10.69 26.17 4.59
CA ARG A 230 11.43 27.27 3.93
C ARG A 230 11.44 28.57 4.73
N THR A 231 10.66 28.67 5.80
CA THR A 231 10.62 29.85 6.68
C THR A 231 12.02 30.13 7.24
N GLU A 232 12.43 31.40 7.16
CA GLU A 232 13.71 31.86 7.68
C GLU A 232 13.69 31.85 9.21
N ILE A 233 14.67 31.19 9.83
CA ILE A 233 14.80 31.10 11.28
C ILE A 233 15.85 32.11 11.74
N GLU A 234 15.41 33.06 12.56
CA GLU A 234 16.23 34.08 13.22
C GLU A 234 16.21 33.88 14.73
N GLY A 235 17.27 34.28 15.45
CA GLY A 235 17.27 34.21 16.93
C GLY A 235 17.06 32.79 17.48
N ILE A 236 18.04 31.92 17.25
CA ILE A 236 18.04 30.53 17.75
C ILE A 236 18.58 30.53 19.18
N GLU A 237 17.76 30.12 20.13
CA GLU A 237 18.09 30.01 21.55
C GLU A 237 17.92 28.57 22.05
N PHE A 238 18.67 28.21 23.10
CA PHE A 238 18.66 26.88 23.72
C PHE A 238 18.39 27.04 25.21
N GLU A 239 17.39 26.32 25.74
CA GLU A 239 17.06 26.38 27.17
C GLU A 239 18.24 25.92 28.04
N GLU A 240 18.39 26.55 29.21
CA GLU A 240 19.41 26.17 30.19
C GLU A 240 19.15 24.76 30.73
N GLY A 241 20.21 23.96 30.90
CA GLY A 241 20.09 22.61 31.43
C GLY A 241 21.28 21.70 31.13
N LYS A 242 21.16 20.43 31.56
CA LYS A 242 22.18 19.38 31.37
C LYS A 242 22.57 19.18 29.90
N TYR A 243 21.62 19.39 28.98
CA TYR A 243 21.75 19.08 27.55
C TYR A 243 22.10 20.29 26.68
N LYS A 244 22.09 21.52 27.22
CA LYS A 244 22.30 22.76 26.43
C LYS A 244 23.59 22.71 25.60
N MET A 245 24.74 22.49 26.26
CA MET A 245 26.04 22.45 25.58
C MET A 245 26.13 21.37 24.50
N LEU A 246 25.38 20.27 24.65
CA LEU A 246 25.34 19.20 23.66
C LEU A 246 24.66 19.69 22.38
N VAL A 247 23.47 20.28 22.51
CA VAL A 247 22.70 20.78 21.38
C VAL A 247 23.39 21.98 20.72
N GLU A 248 23.99 22.88 21.50
CA GLU A 248 24.81 23.99 20.98
C GLU A 248 25.98 23.48 20.13
N LYS A 249 26.70 22.45 20.60
CA LYS A 249 27.80 21.84 19.82
C LYS A 249 27.31 21.22 18.51
N ALA A 250 26.16 20.55 18.52
CA ALA A 250 25.56 20.01 17.30
C ALA A 250 25.22 21.13 16.30
N PHE A 251 24.66 22.23 16.81
CA PHE A 251 24.35 23.42 16.00
C PHE A 251 25.61 24.09 15.43
N GLU A 252 26.70 24.17 16.21
CA GLU A 252 27.99 24.64 15.70
C GLU A 252 28.53 23.76 14.55
N GLU A 253 28.39 22.44 14.64
CA GLU A 253 28.78 21.53 13.56
C GLU A 253 27.91 21.72 12.30
N TYR A 254 26.62 21.96 12.48
CA TYR A 254 25.72 22.35 11.39
C TYR A 254 26.20 23.65 10.71
N LEU A 255 26.55 24.68 11.49
CA LEU A 255 27.07 25.94 10.95
C LEU A 255 28.40 25.75 10.20
N LYS A 256 29.31 24.92 10.72
CA LYS A 256 30.57 24.57 10.01
C LYS A 256 30.29 23.90 8.67
N SER A 257 29.31 23.01 8.63
CA SER A 257 28.87 22.30 7.42
C SER A 257 28.29 23.28 6.39
N ARG A 258 27.48 24.25 6.85
CA ARG A 258 27.00 25.37 6.03
C ARG A 258 28.14 26.22 5.47
N SER A 259 29.09 26.63 6.30
CA SER A 259 30.25 27.39 5.85
C SER A 259 31.06 26.61 4.81
N TYR A 260 31.24 25.30 5.01
CA TYR A 260 31.90 24.43 4.04
C TYR A 260 31.14 24.33 2.72
N VAL A 261 29.82 24.12 2.74
CA VAL A 261 29.00 23.95 1.53
C VAL A 261 28.84 25.27 0.76
N TYR A 262 28.42 26.33 1.45
CA TYR A 262 28.00 27.58 0.82
C TYR A 262 29.15 28.57 0.56
N GLY A 263 30.24 28.52 1.33
CA GLY A 263 31.33 29.48 1.26
C GLY A 263 30.83 30.89 1.62
N ASP A 264 31.09 31.87 0.75
CA ASP A 264 30.68 33.27 0.94
C ASP A 264 29.20 33.54 0.60
N ARG A 265 28.44 32.53 0.16
CA ARG A 265 27.01 32.71 -0.19
C ARG A 265 26.17 32.77 1.08
N GLU A 266 25.51 33.91 1.31
CA GLU A 266 24.51 34.05 2.36
C GLU A 266 23.23 33.31 1.94
N LYS A 267 22.89 32.25 2.69
CA LYS A 267 21.59 31.60 2.64
C LYS A 267 20.93 31.71 4.02
N PRO A 268 19.59 31.81 4.13
CA PRO A 268 18.93 31.76 5.43
C PRO A 268 19.08 30.39 6.10
N ILE A 269 18.94 30.34 7.42
CA ILE A 269 18.75 29.08 8.16
C ILE A 269 17.27 28.74 8.10
N SER A 270 16.95 27.49 7.78
CA SER A 270 15.58 26.98 7.76
C SER A 270 15.59 25.47 8.05
N LEU A 271 14.43 24.86 8.33
CA LEU A 271 14.34 23.41 8.52
C LEU A 271 14.77 22.65 7.26
N MET A 272 14.38 23.14 6.06
CA MET A 272 14.82 22.58 4.78
C MET A 272 16.33 22.63 4.61
N ASP A 273 16.99 23.70 5.05
CA ASP A 273 18.44 23.75 5.00
C ASP A 273 19.07 22.71 5.93
N LEU A 274 18.60 22.66 7.18
CA LEU A 274 19.09 21.69 8.17
C LEU A 274 18.92 20.24 7.69
N ALA A 275 17.76 19.91 7.10
CA ALA A 275 17.47 18.58 6.56
C ALA A 275 18.35 18.19 5.36
N THR A 276 18.87 19.16 4.59
CA THR A 276 19.58 18.87 3.32
C THR A 276 21.07 19.17 3.35
N ILE A 277 21.58 19.77 4.42
CA ILE A 277 22.96 20.26 4.48
C ILE A 277 24.00 19.14 4.45
N ASN A 278 23.73 18.01 5.13
CA ASN A 278 24.63 16.87 5.15
C ASN A 278 24.80 16.27 3.75
N MET A 279 23.70 16.05 3.03
CA MET A 279 23.72 15.59 1.63
C MET A 279 24.57 16.50 0.74
N LYS A 280 24.43 17.82 0.88
CA LYS A 280 25.25 18.79 0.14
C LYS A 280 26.73 18.73 0.53
N GLU A 281 27.04 18.51 1.81
CA GLU A 281 28.41 18.34 2.30
C GLU A 281 29.05 17.06 1.75
N ILE A 282 28.37 15.92 1.86
CA ILE A 282 28.84 14.61 1.37
C ILE A 282 29.02 14.64 -0.15
N LYS A 283 28.08 15.26 -0.88
CA LYS A 283 28.24 15.49 -2.32
C LYS A 283 29.48 16.32 -2.63
N LYS A 284 29.73 17.40 -1.89
CA LYS A 284 30.93 18.24 -2.06
C LYS A 284 32.23 17.51 -1.68
N LYS A 285 32.17 16.51 -0.78
CA LYS A 285 33.29 15.62 -0.45
C LYS A 285 33.55 14.53 -1.51
N GLY A 286 32.64 14.31 -2.47
CA GLY A 286 32.74 13.24 -3.46
C GLY A 286 32.39 11.86 -2.89
N LEU A 287 31.49 11.80 -1.92
CA LEU A 287 31.04 10.57 -1.26
C LEU A 287 29.60 10.18 -1.65
N LEU A 288 29.00 10.86 -2.63
CA LEU A 288 27.62 10.67 -3.09
C LEU A 288 27.56 10.66 -4.62
N ASP A 289 28.41 9.84 -5.24
CA ASP A 289 28.54 9.73 -6.70
C ASP A 289 27.40 8.94 -7.35
N ASP A 290 26.59 8.25 -6.55
CA ASP A 290 25.44 7.47 -7.00
C ASP A 290 24.13 8.28 -7.03
N LEU A 291 24.08 9.51 -6.54
CA LEU A 291 22.86 10.34 -6.61
C LEU A 291 22.54 10.73 -8.06
N GLU A 292 21.31 10.47 -8.52
CA GLU A 292 20.84 10.93 -9.83
C GLU A 292 20.70 12.46 -9.83
N GLU A 293 21.31 13.15 -10.80
CA GLU A 293 21.08 14.57 -11.03
C GLU A 293 19.94 14.78 -12.05
N SER A 294 18.83 15.35 -11.60
CA SER A 294 17.61 15.51 -12.40
C SER A 294 16.83 16.77 -11.98
N GLU A 295 16.12 17.39 -12.94
CA GLU A 295 15.12 18.43 -12.68
C GLU A 295 13.75 17.85 -12.29
N GLU A 296 13.57 16.53 -12.45
CA GLU A 296 12.40 15.78 -12.04
C GLU A 296 12.69 15.08 -10.70
N VAL A 297 12.23 15.65 -9.59
CA VAL A 297 12.58 15.24 -8.22
C VAL A 297 11.34 14.94 -7.39
N ASN A 298 10.53 13.97 -7.84
CA ASN A 298 9.34 13.51 -7.08
C ASN A 298 9.69 12.40 -6.07
N ALA A 299 10.75 11.64 -6.33
CA ALA A 299 11.28 10.60 -5.46
C ALA A 299 12.81 10.73 -5.32
N ALA A 300 13.35 10.24 -4.20
CA ALA A 300 14.80 10.08 -4.06
C ALA A 300 15.28 9.03 -5.08
N SER A 301 16.42 9.28 -5.73
CA SER A 301 16.92 8.43 -6.81
C SER A 301 18.42 8.26 -6.77
N ILE A 302 18.87 7.01 -6.89
CA ILE A 302 20.29 6.65 -6.99
C ILE A 302 20.55 5.68 -8.16
N GLU A 303 21.74 5.77 -8.73
CA GLU A 303 22.26 4.84 -9.72
C GLU A 303 22.88 3.61 -9.05
N ILE A 304 22.42 2.42 -9.47
CA ILE A 304 22.91 1.14 -8.95
C ILE A 304 23.39 0.22 -10.08
N ASP A 305 24.32 -0.67 -9.74
CA ASP A 305 24.73 -1.78 -10.59
C ASP A 305 23.98 -3.05 -10.17
N ILE A 306 23.25 -3.64 -11.10
CA ILE A 306 22.58 -4.93 -10.88
C ILE A 306 23.20 -6.01 -11.75
N ASP A 307 23.12 -7.24 -11.28
CA ASP A 307 23.52 -8.42 -12.05
C ASP A 307 22.29 -9.04 -12.71
N VAL A 308 22.31 -9.25 -14.03
CA VAL A 308 21.26 -9.94 -14.79
C VAL A 308 21.91 -11.07 -15.58
N ASP A 309 21.67 -12.32 -15.17
CA ASP A 309 22.29 -13.52 -15.74
C ASP A 309 23.83 -13.43 -15.88
N GLY A 310 24.51 -12.86 -14.87
CA GLY A 310 25.96 -12.68 -14.87
C GLY A 310 26.47 -11.43 -15.59
N ARG A 311 25.58 -10.56 -16.09
CA ARG A 311 25.94 -9.29 -16.75
C ARG A 311 25.57 -8.11 -15.86
N THR A 312 26.49 -7.15 -15.73
CA THR A 312 26.22 -5.91 -15.01
C THR A 312 25.42 -4.93 -15.86
N GLU A 313 24.30 -4.44 -15.33
CA GLU A 313 23.47 -3.39 -15.93
C GLU A 313 23.31 -2.20 -14.97
N LYS A 314 23.25 -0.98 -15.54
CA LYS A 314 22.99 0.26 -14.80
C LYS A 314 21.49 0.51 -14.66
N TRP A 315 21.05 0.68 -13.43
CA TRP A 315 19.66 0.89 -13.06
C TRP A 315 19.52 2.12 -12.17
N LEU A 316 18.33 2.68 -12.13
CA LEU A 316 17.92 3.65 -11.12
C LEU A 316 17.12 2.92 -10.04
N LEU A 317 17.47 3.17 -8.79
CA LEU A 317 16.69 2.78 -7.62
C LEU A 317 16.08 4.04 -7.03
N MET A 318 14.76 4.09 -6.98
CA MET A 318 14.02 5.20 -6.42
C MET A 318 13.30 4.79 -5.15
N PHE A 319 13.16 5.71 -4.21
CA PHE A 319 12.37 5.49 -3.00
C PHE A 319 11.70 6.78 -2.53
N LYS A 320 10.57 6.62 -1.87
CA LYS A 320 9.72 7.74 -1.44
C LYS A 320 8.93 7.34 -0.20
N ASN A 321 8.66 8.32 0.65
CA ASN A 321 7.65 8.25 1.70
C ASN A 321 6.64 9.39 1.52
N GLU A 322 5.40 9.12 1.90
CA GLU A 322 4.25 10.04 1.84
C GLU A 322 3.35 9.83 3.07
N THR A 323 2.51 10.81 3.40
CA THR A 323 1.53 10.76 4.47
C THR A 323 0.15 11.26 4.08
N HIS A 324 -0.90 10.52 4.45
CA HIS A 324 -2.30 10.95 4.31
C HIS A 324 -3.00 11.07 5.67
N ASN A 325 -2.37 11.75 6.63
CA ASN A 325 -2.85 11.84 8.01
C ASN A 325 -4.26 12.44 8.13
N HIS A 326 -4.53 13.55 7.44
CA HIS A 326 -5.82 14.24 7.49
C HIS A 326 -6.96 13.44 6.83
N PRO A 327 -6.83 13.01 5.57
CA PRO A 327 -7.85 12.19 4.93
C PRO A 327 -8.21 10.94 5.74
N THR A 328 -7.20 10.27 6.30
CA THR A 328 -7.39 8.99 6.98
C THR A 328 -8.01 9.14 8.37
N GLU A 329 -7.96 10.33 8.97
CA GLU A 329 -8.65 10.61 10.24
C GLU A 329 -10.17 10.72 10.06
N ILE A 330 -10.63 11.24 8.91
CA ILE A 330 -12.04 11.57 8.65
C ILE A 330 -12.75 10.51 7.80
N GLU A 331 -12.05 9.95 6.81
CA GLU A 331 -12.52 8.83 5.99
C GLU A 331 -11.35 7.83 5.85
N PRO A 332 -11.21 6.91 6.82
CA PRO A 332 -10.00 6.10 6.94
C PRO A 332 -9.72 5.20 5.74
N PHE A 333 -10.74 4.68 5.05
CA PHE A 333 -10.53 3.76 3.94
C PHE A 333 -9.92 4.50 2.74
N GLY A 334 -10.58 5.55 2.25
CA GLY A 334 -10.12 6.34 1.11
C GLY A 334 -8.82 7.07 1.40
N GLY A 335 -8.65 7.61 2.62
CA GLY A 335 -7.42 8.28 3.03
C GLY A 335 -6.19 7.38 2.96
N ALA A 336 -6.27 6.17 3.52
CA ALA A 336 -5.15 5.22 3.49
C ALA A 336 -4.94 4.58 2.11
N SER A 337 -6.04 4.37 1.35
CA SER A 337 -5.99 3.85 -0.01
C SER A 337 -5.21 4.79 -0.95
N THR A 338 -5.52 6.09 -0.88
CA THR A 338 -4.86 7.12 -1.69
C THR A 338 -3.43 7.43 -1.24
N CYS A 339 -3.07 7.14 0.01
CA CYS A 339 -1.69 7.23 0.51
C CYS A 339 -0.74 6.37 -0.35
N LEU A 340 -1.11 5.11 -0.60
CA LEU A 340 -0.30 4.22 -1.43
C LEU A 340 -0.34 4.63 -2.92
N GLY A 341 -1.53 4.93 -3.45
CA GLY A 341 -1.68 5.33 -4.87
C GLY A 341 -0.86 6.56 -5.25
N GLY A 342 -0.95 7.65 -4.47
CA GLY A 342 -0.13 8.84 -4.69
C GLY A 342 1.37 8.53 -4.63
N CYS A 343 1.79 7.79 -3.61
CA CYS A 343 3.19 7.40 -3.45
C CYS A 343 3.69 6.53 -4.62
N ILE A 344 2.84 5.68 -5.24
CA ILE A 344 3.23 4.87 -6.41
C ILE A 344 3.47 5.74 -7.65
N ARG A 345 2.66 6.78 -7.86
CA ARG A 345 2.80 7.67 -9.01
C ARG A 345 4.04 8.56 -8.93
N ASP A 346 4.52 8.88 -7.72
CA ASP A 346 5.72 9.69 -7.49
C ASP A 346 6.97 9.12 -8.21
N PRO A 347 7.44 7.87 -7.96
CA PRO A 347 8.53 7.28 -8.76
C PRO A 347 8.14 6.98 -10.20
N LEU A 348 6.85 6.76 -10.49
CA LEU A 348 6.37 6.52 -11.85
C LEU A 348 6.58 7.74 -12.74
N SER A 349 6.50 8.95 -12.19
CA SER A 349 6.92 10.18 -12.87
C SER A 349 8.36 10.07 -13.36
N GLY A 350 9.25 9.41 -12.61
CA GLY A 350 10.63 9.06 -12.98
C GLY A 350 10.77 7.81 -13.83
N ARG A 351 9.67 7.27 -14.37
CA ARG A 351 9.58 6.02 -15.15
C ARG A 351 10.01 4.78 -14.37
N ALA A 352 10.14 4.88 -13.05
CA ALA A 352 10.41 3.75 -12.16
C ALA A 352 9.11 3.11 -11.69
N TYR A 353 9.10 1.79 -11.61
CA TYR A 353 7.93 1.04 -11.15
C TYR A 353 8.19 0.48 -9.75
N VAL A 354 7.19 0.65 -8.88
CA VAL A 354 7.20 0.17 -7.51
C VAL A 354 7.09 -1.35 -7.49
N TYR A 355 7.95 -1.99 -6.71
CA TYR A 355 7.91 -3.45 -6.51
C TYR A 355 7.91 -3.84 -5.04
N GLN A 356 7.99 -2.87 -4.12
CA GLN A 356 7.88 -3.12 -2.70
C GLN A 356 7.37 -1.88 -1.97
N ALA A 357 6.41 -2.07 -1.06
CA ALA A 357 5.89 -1.02 -0.19
C ALA A 357 6.03 -1.39 1.29
N MET A 358 6.15 -0.38 2.13
CA MET A 358 6.21 -0.41 3.58
C MET A 358 5.11 0.50 4.13
N ARG A 359 4.39 0.02 5.14
CA ARG A 359 3.36 0.80 5.84
C ARG A 359 3.73 0.98 7.30
N ILE A 360 4.01 2.22 7.71
CA ILE A 360 4.32 2.58 9.10
C ILE A 360 3.26 3.55 9.60
N THR A 361 2.44 3.13 10.58
CA THR A 361 1.32 3.95 11.06
C THR A 361 1.40 4.26 12.54
N GLY A 362 0.66 5.28 12.96
CA GLY A 362 0.54 5.70 14.35
C GLY A 362 -0.92 5.83 14.75
N ALA A 363 -1.31 5.21 15.85
CA ALA A 363 -2.67 5.23 16.38
C ALA A 363 -2.66 5.35 17.91
N ALA A 364 -3.78 5.78 18.49
CA ALA A 364 -4.00 5.57 19.92
C ALA A 364 -4.47 4.13 20.17
N ASP A 365 -4.73 3.76 21.44
CA ASP A 365 -5.11 2.38 21.78
C ASP A 365 -6.43 1.96 21.10
N PRO A 366 -6.40 1.03 20.12
CA PRO A 366 -7.60 0.61 19.39
C PRO A 366 -8.51 -0.31 20.21
N ARG A 367 -8.11 -0.65 21.43
CA ARG A 367 -8.89 -1.48 22.37
C ARG A 367 -9.80 -0.65 23.25
N GLN A 368 -9.72 0.68 23.17
CA GLN A 368 -10.60 1.59 23.91
C GLN A 368 -12.07 1.24 23.65
N ARG A 369 -12.90 1.38 24.69
CA ARG A 369 -14.35 1.15 24.57
C ARG A 369 -14.97 2.20 23.68
N PHE A 370 -16.11 1.86 23.07
CA PHE A 370 -16.82 2.81 22.21
C PHE A 370 -17.19 4.10 22.95
N GLU A 371 -17.64 3.99 24.22
CA GLU A 371 -18.02 5.16 25.04
C GLU A 371 -16.86 6.14 25.34
N ASP A 372 -15.60 5.69 25.22
CA ASP A 372 -14.41 6.49 25.48
C ASP A 372 -13.98 7.30 24.22
N THR A 373 -14.74 7.21 23.12
CA THR A 373 -14.50 7.97 21.88
C THR A 373 -14.79 9.46 22.10
N LEU A 374 -13.87 10.34 21.69
CA LEU A 374 -14.07 11.79 21.75
C LEU A 374 -15.22 12.23 20.84
N SER A 375 -16.01 13.20 21.30
CA SER A 375 -17.10 13.81 20.50
C SER A 375 -16.58 14.31 19.15
N GLY A 376 -17.34 14.06 18.10
CA GLY A 376 -16.99 14.45 16.72
C GLY A 376 -15.88 13.62 16.08
N LYS A 377 -15.32 12.61 16.75
CA LYS A 377 -14.30 11.71 16.19
C LYS A 377 -14.82 10.29 15.98
N LEU A 378 -14.23 9.58 15.02
CA LEU A 378 -14.44 8.15 14.86
C LEU A 378 -13.71 7.36 15.96
N PRO A 379 -14.23 6.19 16.38
CA PRO A 379 -13.51 5.31 17.30
C PRO A 379 -12.16 4.89 16.73
N GLN A 380 -11.11 4.86 17.56
CA GLN A 380 -9.76 4.48 17.13
C GLN A 380 -9.71 3.08 16.50
N ARG A 381 -10.52 2.14 17.01
CA ARG A 381 -10.74 0.81 16.41
C ARG A 381 -11.18 0.90 14.95
N LYS A 382 -12.21 1.71 14.67
CA LYS A 382 -12.76 1.89 13.32
C LYS A 382 -11.75 2.56 12.39
N ILE A 383 -11.03 3.58 12.89
CA ILE A 383 -9.98 4.27 12.15
C ILE A 383 -8.87 3.29 11.72
N THR A 384 -8.32 2.50 12.65
CA THR A 384 -7.22 1.58 12.32
C THR A 384 -7.65 0.46 11.38
N GLN A 385 -8.82 -0.16 11.61
CA GLN A 385 -9.33 -1.25 10.77
C GLN A 385 -9.63 -0.78 9.34
N LEU A 386 -10.37 0.32 9.17
CA LEU A 386 -10.73 0.81 7.84
C LEU A 386 -9.52 1.34 7.06
N ALA A 387 -8.55 1.97 7.72
CA ALA A 387 -7.31 2.38 7.05
C ALA A 387 -6.45 1.21 6.60
N MET A 388 -6.34 0.17 7.42
CA MET A 388 -5.69 -1.08 7.02
C MET A 388 -6.40 -1.68 5.80
N GLU A 389 -7.74 -1.73 5.78
CA GLU A 389 -8.50 -2.21 4.62
C GLU A 389 -8.26 -1.34 3.39
N GLY A 390 -8.26 -0.01 3.51
CA GLY A 390 -8.01 0.92 2.42
C GLY A 390 -6.64 0.73 1.77
N TYR A 391 -5.57 0.70 2.59
CA TYR A 391 -4.20 0.54 2.11
C TYR A 391 -3.98 -0.87 1.51
N SER A 392 -4.40 -1.92 2.21
CA SER A 392 -4.25 -3.30 1.73
C SER A 392 -5.06 -3.55 0.46
N SER A 393 -6.28 -3.03 0.37
CA SER A 393 -7.10 -3.12 -0.83
C SER A 393 -6.40 -2.51 -2.04
N TYR A 394 -5.81 -1.31 -1.89
CA TYR A 394 -5.11 -0.66 -3.00
C TYR A 394 -3.89 -1.48 -3.45
N GLY A 395 -3.02 -1.87 -2.51
CA GLY A 395 -1.81 -2.64 -2.79
C GLY A 395 -2.10 -4.00 -3.42
N ASN A 396 -3.11 -4.71 -2.89
CA ASN A 396 -3.52 -6.01 -3.41
C ASN A 396 -4.11 -5.90 -4.82
N GLN A 397 -4.88 -4.86 -5.12
CA GLN A 397 -5.50 -4.68 -6.45
C GLN A 397 -4.50 -4.21 -7.52
N ILE A 398 -3.52 -3.38 -7.16
CA ILE A 398 -2.46 -2.94 -8.07
C ILE A 398 -1.32 -3.96 -8.18
N GLY A 399 -1.27 -4.96 -7.30
CA GLY A 399 -0.24 -6.00 -7.32
C GLY A 399 1.12 -5.52 -6.84
N VAL A 400 1.16 -4.69 -5.78
CA VAL A 400 2.39 -4.27 -5.11
C VAL A 400 2.47 -4.96 -3.74
N PRO A 401 3.54 -5.71 -3.44
CA PRO A 401 3.66 -6.40 -2.18
C PRO A 401 3.99 -5.41 -1.04
N ALA A 402 3.31 -5.55 0.09
CA ALA A 402 3.68 -4.90 1.33
C ALA A 402 4.82 -5.69 1.99
N GLY A 403 6.07 -5.29 1.75
CA GLY A 403 7.24 -5.96 2.29
C GLY A 403 7.41 -5.81 3.80
N TYR A 404 6.79 -4.80 4.42
CA TYR A 404 6.81 -4.61 5.87
C TYR A 404 5.64 -3.74 6.35
N VAL A 405 5.02 -4.10 7.48
CA VAL A 405 3.87 -3.38 8.06
C VAL A 405 4.05 -3.27 9.57
N LYS A 406 3.87 -2.07 10.13
CA LYS A 406 3.90 -1.83 11.57
C LYS A 406 2.99 -0.66 11.95
N GLU A 407 2.20 -0.86 13.01
CA GLU A 407 1.49 0.21 13.69
C GLU A 407 2.15 0.52 15.04
N ILE A 408 2.31 1.81 15.34
CA ILE A 408 2.94 2.34 16.55
C ILE A 408 1.84 3.00 17.39
N TYR A 409 1.76 2.64 18.66
CA TYR A 409 0.70 3.08 19.55
C TYR A 409 1.19 4.15 20.51
N HIS A 410 0.53 5.30 20.54
CA HIS A 410 0.81 6.39 21.49
C HIS A 410 -0.44 7.26 21.70
N GLU A 411 -0.68 7.69 22.93
CA GLU A 411 -1.89 8.46 23.31
C GLU A 411 -2.08 9.76 22.50
N GLY A 412 -0.98 10.42 22.13
CA GLY A 412 -1.01 11.65 21.33
C GLY A 412 -1.65 11.49 19.93
N TYR A 413 -1.70 10.27 19.39
CA TYR A 413 -2.37 10.01 18.11
C TYR A 413 -3.90 10.05 18.22
N VAL A 414 -4.48 10.17 19.43
CA VAL A 414 -5.90 10.56 19.58
C VAL A 414 -6.18 11.91 18.91
N ALA A 415 -5.19 12.81 18.88
CA ALA A 415 -5.34 14.07 18.16
C ALA A 415 -5.64 13.80 16.69
N LYS A 416 -4.80 12.99 16.05
CA LYS A 416 -4.85 12.66 14.64
C LYS A 416 -3.91 11.49 14.38
N ARG A 417 -4.36 10.46 13.66
CA ARG A 417 -3.51 9.33 13.31
C ARG A 417 -2.32 9.74 12.46
N MET A 418 -1.34 8.85 12.40
CA MET A 418 -0.26 8.88 11.42
C MET A 418 -0.47 7.76 10.39
N GLU A 419 -0.63 8.11 9.12
CA GLU A 419 -0.71 7.18 7.99
C GLU A 419 0.47 7.44 7.07
N VAL A 420 1.54 6.64 7.15
CA VAL A 420 2.75 6.79 6.33
C VAL A 420 2.92 5.57 5.43
N GLY A 421 3.00 5.82 4.12
CA GLY A 421 3.41 4.84 3.11
C GLY A 421 4.82 5.16 2.64
N ALA A 422 5.68 4.15 2.58
CA ALA A 422 7.02 4.26 2.01
C ALA A 422 7.27 3.14 1.00
N LEU A 423 8.09 3.34 -0.02
CA LEU A 423 8.23 2.36 -1.09
C LEU A 423 9.57 2.44 -1.81
N VAL A 424 9.84 1.38 -2.58
CA VAL A 424 11.01 1.25 -3.44
C VAL A 424 10.55 0.91 -4.86
N ALA A 425 11.14 1.60 -5.82
CA ALA A 425 10.91 1.45 -7.25
C ALA A 425 12.24 1.32 -8.00
N ALA A 426 12.20 0.74 -9.19
CA ALA A 426 13.39 0.64 -10.03
C ALA A 426 13.07 0.80 -11.52
N ALA A 427 14.07 1.20 -12.30
CA ALA A 427 14.03 1.20 -13.76
C ALA A 427 15.42 0.99 -14.36
N PRO A 428 15.53 0.36 -15.54
CA PRO A 428 16.77 0.40 -16.31
C PRO A 428 17.12 1.86 -16.63
N LYS A 429 18.37 2.29 -16.33
CA LYS A 429 18.79 3.69 -16.53
C LYS A 429 18.59 4.14 -17.98
N ARG A 430 18.78 3.23 -18.94
CA ARG A 430 18.61 3.48 -20.38
C ARG A 430 17.17 3.83 -20.81
N ASN A 431 16.18 3.52 -19.98
CA ASN A 431 14.76 3.78 -20.26
C ASN A 431 14.33 5.16 -19.75
N VAL A 432 15.09 5.76 -18.84
CA VAL A 432 14.75 7.05 -18.23
C VAL A 432 15.47 8.16 -19.00
N VAL A 433 14.73 8.82 -19.89
CA VAL A 433 15.21 9.99 -20.62
C VAL A 433 14.84 11.24 -19.83
N ARG A 434 15.83 12.08 -19.52
CA ARG A 434 15.64 13.38 -18.87
C ARG A 434 15.92 14.48 -19.91
N ARG A 435 14.90 15.22 -20.34
CA ARG A 435 15.05 16.36 -21.27
C ARG A 435 14.16 17.52 -20.85
N SER A 436 14.64 18.74 -21.02
CA SER A 436 13.83 19.94 -20.81
C SER A 436 12.76 20.05 -21.91
N PRO A 437 11.50 20.39 -21.55
CA PRO A 437 10.47 20.66 -22.54
C PRO A 437 10.80 21.88 -23.42
N GLU A 438 10.41 21.82 -24.69
CA GLU A 438 10.62 22.87 -25.69
C GLU A 438 9.27 23.37 -26.24
N PRO A 439 9.19 24.63 -26.70
CA PRO A 439 7.99 25.14 -27.35
C PRO A 439 7.52 24.25 -28.50
N GLY A 440 6.22 23.92 -28.51
CA GLY A 440 5.60 23.00 -29.47
C GLY A 440 5.56 21.53 -29.02
N ASP A 441 6.23 21.17 -27.92
CA ASP A 441 6.00 19.89 -27.24
C ASP A 441 4.56 19.80 -26.73
N LEU A 442 4.03 18.58 -26.70
CA LEU A 442 2.65 18.30 -26.32
C LEU A 442 2.58 17.72 -24.91
N ILE A 443 1.51 18.05 -24.20
CA ILE A 443 1.22 17.50 -22.87
C ILE A 443 -0.07 16.69 -22.93
N LEU A 444 0.05 15.43 -22.55
CA LEU A 444 -1.04 14.47 -22.52
C LEU A 444 -1.47 14.20 -21.07
N LEU A 445 -2.79 14.14 -20.86
CA LEU A 445 -3.38 13.53 -19.69
C LEU A 445 -3.62 12.05 -20.01
N VAL A 446 -3.01 11.17 -19.22
CA VAL A 446 -3.14 9.71 -19.34
C VAL A 446 -3.83 9.15 -18.11
N GLY A 447 -4.87 8.32 -18.29
CA GLY A 447 -5.54 7.63 -17.19
C GLY A 447 -6.96 8.12 -16.88
N GLY A 448 -7.23 8.38 -15.59
CA GLY A 448 -8.54 8.70 -15.04
C GLY A 448 -9.20 9.96 -15.62
N ARG A 449 -10.54 9.93 -15.65
CA ARG A 449 -11.36 11.09 -16.03
C ARG A 449 -11.55 12.03 -14.83
N THR A 450 -11.73 13.31 -15.10
CA THR A 450 -11.86 14.39 -14.12
C THR A 450 -13.30 14.50 -13.59
N GLY A 451 -13.45 14.52 -12.26
CA GLY A 451 -14.70 14.69 -11.52
C GLY A 451 -14.59 15.79 -10.45
N LYS A 452 -15.66 16.02 -9.67
CA LYS A 452 -15.68 16.97 -8.54
C LYS A 452 -15.01 16.35 -7.30
N ASP A 453 -13.74 16.07 -7.49
CA ASP A 453 -12.95 15.15 -6.70
C ASP A 453 -11.86 15.95 -5.98
N GLY A 454 -11.86 15.97 -4.63
CA GLY A 454 -10.79 16.59 -3.83
C GLY A 454 -10.67 18.10 -4.01
N LEU A 455 -11.74 18.78 -4.43
CA LEU A 455 -11.74 20.22 -4.66
C LEU A 455 -11.46 20.98 -3.35
N GLY A 456 -10.23 21.49 -3.22
CA GLY A 456 -9.78 22.18 -2.02
C GLY A 456 -9.07 21.28 -0.99
N GLY A 457 -8.75 20.02 -1.31
CA GLY A 457 -8.06 19.09 -0.41
C GLY A 457 -6.70 19.59 0.08
N ALA A 458 -5.87 20.14 -0.82
CA ALA A 458 -4.59 20.76 -0.47
C ALA A 458 -4.75 21.89 0.59
N VAL A 459 -5.78 22.72 0.41
CA VAL A 459 -6.12 23.82 1.31
C VAL A 459 -6.72 23.30 2.63
N GLY A 460 -7.59 22.28 2.56
CA GLY A 460 -8.24 21.61 3.70
C GLY A 460 -7.23 20.96 4.65
N SER A 461 -6.20 20.29 4.10
CA SER A 461 -5.13 19.67 4.87
C SER A 461 -4.34 20.66 5.76
N SER A 462 -4.37 21.94 5.40
CA SER A 462 -3.67 23.05 6.08
C SER A 462 -4.58 23.81 7.08
N LYS A 463 -5.88 23.51 7.16
CA LYS A 463 -6.86 24.21 8.03
C LYS A 463 -6.93 23.62 9.44
N ARG A 464 -7.43 24.42 10.40
CA ARG A 464 -7.66 23.99 11.80
C ARG A 464 -8.88 23.07 11.86
N HIS A 465 -8.76 21.95 12.57
CA HIS A 465 -9.89 21.08 12.87
C HIS A 465 -10.74 21.65 14.02
N THR A 466 -12.04 21.73 13.75
CA THR A 466 -13.14 21.92 14.70
C THR A 466 -14.27 20.95 14.35
N GLU A 467 -15.18 20.71 15.28
CA GLU A 467 -16.38 19.88 15.05
C GLU A 467 -17.15 20.30 13.77
N GLU A 468 -17.32 21.62 13.56
CA GLU A 468 -18.01 22.19 12.39
C GLU A 468 -17.27 21.98 11.05
N SER A 469 -15.94 21.82 11.08
CA SER A 469 -15.14 21.60 9.85
C SER A 469 -15.28 20.17 9.30
N LEU A 470 -15.54 19.20 10.17
CA LEU A 470 -15.65 17.77 9.81
C LEU A 470 -16.93 17.47 9.03
N GLU A 471 -18.02 18.18 9.31
CA GLU A 471 -19.31 18.03 8.63
C GLU A 471 -19.27 18.50 7.16
N ARG A 472 -18.32 19.37 6.77
CA ARG A 472 -18.19 19.91 5.40
C ARG A 472 -17.14 19.20 4.53
N GLY A 473 -16.37 18.25 5.09
CA GLY A 473 -15.20 17.63 4.45
C GLY A 473 -15.47 16.46 3.50
N GLY A 474 -16.73 16.05 3.29
CA GLY A 474 -17.09 14.86 2.48
C GLY A 474 -16.59 14.85 1.03
N ALA A 475 -16.32 16.01 0.44
CA ALA A 475 -15.78 16.13 -0.92
C ALA A 475 -14.24 16.10 -0.99
N GLU A 476 -13.55 16.14 0.16
CA GLU A 476 -12.10 16.31 0.25
C GLU A 476 -11.34 14.96 0.19
N VAL A 477 -11.97 13.83 0.52
CA VAL A 477 -11.33 12.51 0.54
C VAL A 477 -11.95 11.58 -0.50
N GLN A 478 -11.10 11.00 -1.35
CA GLN A 478 -11.50 10.09 -2.42
C GLN A 478 -11.03 8.66 -2.17
N LYS A 479 -11.73 7.72 -2.79
CA LYS A 479 -11.29 6.33 -2.96
C LYS A 479 -10.66 6.18 -4.33
N GLY A 480 -9.48 5.59 -4.41
CA GLY A 480 -8.78 5.40 -5.67
C GLY A 480 -9.31 4.22 -6.51
N ASN A 481 -8.88 4.16 -7.78
CA ASN A 481 -9.14 3.10 -8.76
C ASN A 481 -7.85 2.35 -9.16
N PRO A 482 -7.32 1.47 -8.29
CA PRO A 482 -6.04 0.78 -8.52
C PRO A 482 -5.97 -0.03 -9.84
N PRO A 483 -7.04 -0.71 -10.33
CA PRO A 483 -7.02 -1.36 -11.64
C PRO A 483 -6.70 -0.42 -12.81
N LEU A 484 -7.11 0.85 -12.74
CA LEU A 484 -6.78 1.85 -13.75
C LEU A 484 -5.32 2.29 -13.64
N GLU A 485 -4.84 2.56 -12.43
CA GLU A 485 -3.43 2.94 -12.21
C GLU A 485 -2.46 1.82 -12.64
N ARG A 486 -2.84 0.55 -12.43
CA ARG A 486 -2.08 -0.61 -12.92
C ARG A 486 -1.79 -0.54 -14.41
N LYS A 487 -2.78 -0.12 -15.22
CA LYS A 487 -2.60 0.03 -16.69
C LYS A 487 -1.55 1.09 -16.99
N ILE A 488 -1.54 2.20 -16.23
CA ILE A 488 -0.54 3.28 -16.39
C ILE A 488 0.85 2.75 -16.06
N VAL A 489 0.99 1.98 -14.98
CA VAL A 489 2.26 1.32 -14.62
C VAL A 489 2.74 0.39 -15.74
N ARG A 490 1.84 -0.39 -16.35
CA ARG A 490 2.19 -1.27 -17.49
C ARG A 490 2.67 -0.47 -18.70
N LEU A 491 1.97 0.61 -19.04
CA LEU A 491 2.34 1.52 -20.12
C LEU A 491 3.74 2.10 -19.90
N PHE A 492 4.04 2.57 -18.70
CA PHE A 492 5.33 3.20 -18.36
C PHE A 492 6.48 2.20 -18.24
N ARG A 493 6.20 0.91 -18.01
CA ARG A 493 7.20 -0.16 -18.02
C ARG A 493 7.64 -0.56 -19.44
N ASN A 494 6.90 -0.13 -20.47
CA ASN A 494 7.28 -0.33 -21.86
C ASN A 494 8.47 0.57 -22.24
N GLU A 495 9.60 -0.04 -22.62
CA GLU A 495 10.86 0.68 -22.92
C GLU A 495 10.71 1.75 -24.02
N GLU A 496 9.88 1.53 -25.04
CA GLU A 496 9.67 2.52 -26.11
C GLU A 496 8.88 3.72 -25.59
N VAL A 497 7.85 3.47 -24.77
CA VAL A 497 7.05 4.54 -24.16
C VAL A 497 7.89 5.34 -23.18
N SER A 498 8.64 4.69 -22.27
CA SER A 498 9.48 5.39 -21.29
C SER A 498 10.45 6.37 -21.96
N LYS A 499 10.99 6.01 -23.13
CA LYS A 499 11.93 6.84 -23.90
C LYS A 499 11.28 8.01 -24.65
N MET A 500 9.99 7.92 -24.97
CA MET A 500 9.22 9.02 -25.59
C MET A 500 8.91 10.13 -24.58
N ILE A 501 8.95 9.82 -23.28
CA ILE A 501 8.63 10.78 -22.21
C ILE A 501 9.84 11.68 -21.96
N LYS A 502 9.72 12.96 -22.32
CA LYS A 502 10.74 13.99 -22.00
C LYS A 502 10.74 14.35 -20.51
N LYS A 503 9.53 14.56 -19.99
CA LYS A 503 9.23 14.96 -18.61
C LYS A 503 7.82 14.50 -18.24
N CYS A 504 7.59 14.17 -16.98
CA CYS A 504 6.27 13.76 -16.50
C CYS A 504 6.04 14.21 -15.06
N ASN A 505 4.78 14.37 -14.68
CA ASN A 505 4.36 14.63 -13.31
C ASN A 505 3.07 13.85 -13.01
N ASP A 506 2.82 13.52 -11.75
CA ASP A 506 1.57 12.92 -11.33
C ASP A 506 0.51 14.00 -11.05
N PHE A 507 -0.77 13.61 -11.11
CA PHE A 507 -1.85 14.49 -10.63
C PHE A 507 -2.11 14.23 -9.15
N GLY A 508 -1.52 15.08 -8.30
CA GLY A 508 -1.79 15.14 -6.86
C GLY A 508 -2.58 16.39 -6.48
N ALA A 509 -2.09 17.11 -5.46
CA ALA A 509 -2.66 18.36 -4.96
C ALA A 509 -2.76 19.43 -6.06
N GLY A 510 -3.92 20.09 -6.18
CA GLY A 510 -4.16 21.16 -7.16
C GLY A 510 -4.38 20.73 -8.61
N GLY A 511 -4.42 19.43 -8.89
CA GLY A 511 -4.94 18.90 -10.14
C GLY A 511 -4.22 19.39 -11.40
N VAL A 512 -4.99 19.74 -12.43
CA VAL A 512 -4.48 20.23 -13.73
C VAL A 512 -3.59 21.46 -13.54
N SER A 513 -3.94 22.35 -12.59
CA SER A 513 -3.23 23.60 -12.41
C SER A 513 -1.79 23.41 -11.98
N VAL A 514 -1.52 22.49 -11.04
CA VAL A 514 -0.18 22.20 -10.51
C VAL A 514 0.53 21.17 -11.37
N ALA A 515 -0.10 20.00 -11.59
CA ALA A 515 0.54 18.88 -12.28
C ALA A 515 1.04 19.23 -13.68
N ILE A 516 0.23 19.94 -14.47
CA ILE A 516 0.66 20.42 -15.80
C ILE A 516 1.49 21.69 -15.66
N GLY A 517 1.11 22.59 -14.76
CA GLY A 517 1.74 23.90 -14.62
C GLY A 517 3.20 23.86 -14.18
N GLU A 518 3.68 22.79 -13.56
CA GLU A 518 5.10 22.59 -13.18
C GLU A 518 5.97 21.97 -14.29
N LEU A 519 5.35 21.50 -15.38
CA LEU A 519 6.10 20.81 -16.44
C LEU A 519 6.99 21.76 -17.22
N ALA A 520 6.50 22.96 -17.55
CA ALA A 520 7.24 23.95 -18.33
C ALA A 520 6.94 25.40 -17.91
N PRO A 521 7.88 26.35 -18.13
CA PRO A 521 7.67 27.76 -17.82
C PRO A 521 6.46 28.38 -18.55
N GLY A 522 6.29 28.07 -19.84
CA GLY A 522 5.22 28.56 -20.70
C GLY A 522 4.25 27.47 -21.14
N LEU A 523 2.97 27.63 -20.83
CA LEU A 523 1.95 26.60 -21.03
C LEU A 523 0.63 27.19 -21.49
N ARG A 524 0.04 26.55 -22.51
CA ARG A 524 -1.33 26.81 -22.95
C ARG A 524 -2.17 25.55 -22.77
N ILE A 525 -3.04 25.57 -21.76
CA ILE A 525 -3.92 24.48 -21.38
C ILE A 525 -5.32 24.73 -21.93
N ASP A 526 -5.92 23.70 -22.52
CA ASP A 526 -7.29 23.71 -23.03
C ASP A 526 -8.16 22.81 -22.15
N LEU A 527 -8.91 23.43 -21.24
CA LEU A 527 -9.74 22.72 -20.27
C LEU A 527 -10.95 22.03 -20.92
N ASP A 528 -11.35 22.44 -22.12
CA ASP A 528 -12.44 21.79 -22.87
C ASP A 528 -12.02 20.39 -23.38
N LYS A 529 -10.71 20.11 -23.45
CA LYS A 529 -10.16 18.80 -23.85
C LYS A 529 -9.97 17.84 -22.68
N VAL A 530 -10.07 18.30 -21.44
CA VAL A 530 -9.89 17.44 -20.26
C VAL A 530 -11.05 16.43 -20.18
N PRO A 531 -10.79 15.10 -20.18
CA PRO A 531 -11.84 14.10 -20.10
C PRO A 531 -12.62 14.19 -18.78
N LEU A 532 -13.96 14.21 -18.84
CA LEU A 532 -14.82 14.33 -17.64
C LEU A 532 -15.54 13.01 -17.31
N LYS A 533 -15.72 12.71 -16.01
CA LYS A 533 -16.52 11.57 -15.52
C LYS A 533 -18.01 11.74 -15.85
N TYR A 534 -18.50 12.97 -15.66
CA TYR A 534 -19.87 13.40 -15.91
C TYR A 534 -19.87 14.88 -16.36
N PRO A 535 -20.88 15.32 -17.12
CA PRO A 535 -21.02 16.73 -17.49
C PRO A 535 -21.36 17.58 -16.26
N GLY A 536 -21.15 18.90 -16.38
CA GLY A 536 -21.53 19.86 -15.34
C GLY A 536 -20.41 20.24 -14.36
N LEU A 537 -19.15 20.14 -14.78
CA LEU A 537 -18.03 20.83 -14.12
C LEU A 537 -17.77 22.18 -14.78
N ASP A 538 -17.53 23.21 -13.98
CA ASP A 538 -17.05 24.51 -14.47
C ASP A 538 -15.52 24.53 -14.70
N GLY A 539 -15.02 25.58 -15.36
CA GLY A 539 -13.58 25.70 -15.64
C GLY A 539 -12.68 25.75 -14.39
N THR A 540 -13.18 26.23 -13.26
CA THR A 540 -12.45 26.22 -11.97
C THR A 540 -12.38 24.82 -11.40
N GLU A 541 -13.50 24.10 -11.41
CA GLU A 541 -13.58 22.71 -10.95
C GLU A 541 -12.69 21.79 -11.78
N ILE A 542 -12.65 21.97 -13.11
CA ILE A 542 -11.76 21.20 -13.99
C ILE A 542 -10.28 21.52 -13.70
N ALA A 543 -9.93 22.80 -13.51
CA ALA A 543 -8.55 23.22 -13.27
C ALA A 543 -7.96 22.70 -11.95
N LEU A 544 -8.81 22.58 -10.91
CA LEU A 544 -8.38 22.27 -9.53
C LEU A 544 -8.73 20.84 -9.08
N SER A 545 -9.44 20.07 -9.90
CA SER A 545 -9.84 18.70 -9.54
C SER A 545 -8.64 17.79 -9.29
N GLU A 546 -8.65 17.16 -8.11
CA GLU A 546 -7.65 16.21 -7.61
C GLU A 546 -8.11 14.76 -7.85
N SER A 547 -8.86 14.50 -8.93
CA SER A 547 -9.18 13.12 -9.35
C SER A 547 -7.91 12.27 -9.43
N GLN A 548 -7.99 11.05 -8.90
CA GLN A 548 -6.87 10.13 -8.81
C GLN A 548 -6.56 9.41 -10.13
N GLU A 549 -5.46 8.63 -10.14
CA GLU A 549 -5.01 7.77 -11.25
C GLU A 549 -4.78 8.48 -12.60
N ARG A 550 -4.08 9.62 -12.57
CA ARG A 550 -3.74 10.39 -13.78
C ARG A 550 -2.24 10.74 -13.80
N MET A 551 -1.65 10.77 -14.99
CA MET A 551 -0.29 11.25 -15.24
C MET A 551 -0.27 12.33 -16.33
N ALA A 552 0.52 13.37 -16.13
CA ALA A 552 0.75 14.43 -17.11
C ALA A 552 2.08 14.16 -17.83
N VAL A 553 2.05 13.92 -19.14
CA VAL A 553 3.20 13.43 -19.90
C VAL A 553 3.59 14.43 -20.99
N VAL A 554 4.84 14.89 -20.97
CA VAL A 554 5.43 15.71 -22.04
C VAL A 554 6.09 14.82 -23.09
N ILE A 555 5.69 14.98 -24.35
CA ILE A 555 6.28 14.28 -25.50
C ILE A 555 6.59 15.24 -26.64
N GLU A 556 7.50 14.82 -27.52
CA GLU A 556 7.71 15.48 -28.81
C GLU A 556 6.46 15.29 -29.71
N LYS A 557 6.11 16.32 -30.48
CA LYS A 557 4.95 16.26 -31.39
C LYS A 557 5.00 15.11 -32.39
N GLY A 558 6.20 14.68 -32.79
CA GLY A 558 6.42 13.55 -33.69
C GLY A 558 6.03 12.18 -33.11
N ASP A 559 6.02 12.04 -31.78
CA ASP A 559 5.74 10.78 -31.09
C ASP A 559 4.26 10.57 -30.77
N LEU A 560 3.40 11.56 -31.03
CA LEU A 560 1.98 11.56 -30.64
C LEU A 560 1.22 10.32 -31.10
N GLU A 561 1.31 9.96 -32.38
CA GLU A 561 0.58 8.82 -32.94
C GLU A 561 1.02 7.50 -32.30
N SER A 562 2.33 7.34 -32.10
CA SER A 562 2.91 6.16 -31.46
C SER A 562 2.49 6.06 -29.99
N PHE A 563 2.56 7.18 -29.25
CA PHE A 563 2.20 7.21 -27.83
C PHE A 563 0.72 6.87 -27.62
N ILE A 564 -0.19 7.49 -28.39
CA ILE A 564 -1.63 7.20 -28.33
C ILE A 564 -1.90 5.72 -28.66
N LYS A 565 -1.17 5.16 -29.64
CA LYS A 565 -1.29 3.73 -29.97
C LYS A 565 -0.89 2.85 -28.78
N TYR A 566 0.24 3.11 -28.14
CA TYR A 566 0.67 2.33 -26.96
C TYR A 566 -0.31 2.47 -25.79
N ALA A 567 -0.84 3.66 -25.52
CA ALA A 567 -1.87 3.86 -24.51
C ALA A 567 -3.13 3.03 -24.83
N LYS A 568 -3.58 3.05 -26.10
CA LYS A 568 -4.71 2.25 -26.57
C LYS A 568 -4.46 0.73 -26.46
N ASP A 569 -3.24 0.27 -26.73
CA ASP A 569 -2.84 -1.13 -26.59
C ASP A 569 -2.87 -1.61 -25.12
N GLU A 570 -2.72 -0.70 -24.15
CA GLU A 570 -2.90 -0.96 -22.71
C GLU A 570 -4.31 -0.60 -22.19
N ASP A 571 -5.28 -0.36 -23.09
CA ASP A 571 -6.66 -0.02 -22.76
C ASP A 571 -6.77 1.26 -21.89
N LEU A 572 -5.98 2.29 -22.23
CA LEU A 572 -5.94 3.60 -21.59
C LEU A 572 -6.36 4.73 -22.51
N GLU A 573 -7.05 5.71 -21.93
CA GLU A 573 -7.34 7.01 -22.56
C GLU A 573 -6.12 7.93 -22.38
N ALA A 574 -5.66 8.53 -23.49
CA ALA A 574 -4.58 9.52 -23.51
C ALA A 574 -4.98 10.71 -24.38
N THR A 575 -5.06 11.90 -23.79
CA THR A 575 -5.63 13.09 -24.43
C THR A 575 -4.68 14.26 -24.37
N VAL A 576 -4.41 14.90 -25.52
CA VAL A 576 -3.64 16.15 -25.57
C VAL A 576 -4.45 17.28 -24.95
N VAL A 577 -3.98 17.81 -23.83
CA VAL A 577 -4.67 18.85 -23.05
C VAL A 577 -3.91 20.17 -23.01
N ALA A 578 -2.61 20.15 -23.30
CA ALA A 578 -1.81 21.38 -23.35
C ALA A 578 -0.65 21.31 -24.35
N GLU A 579 -0.11 22.48 -24.67
CA GLU A 579 1.08 22.68 -25.50
C GLU A 579 2.06 23.60 -24.76
N VAL A 580 3.36 23.29 -24.84
CA VAL A 580 4.42 24.15 -24.32
C VAL A 580 4.55 25.37 -25.21
N SER A 581 4.49 26.57 -24.63
CA SER A 581 4.54 27.84 -25.37
C SER A 581 5.84 28.61 -25.12
N GLU A 582 6.22 29.44 -26.09
CA GLU A 582 7.33 30.40 -25.93
C GLU A 582 7.02 31.50 -24.90
N ASP A 583 5.74 31.85 -24.71
CA ASP A 583 5.32 32.81 -23.69
C ASP A 583 5.45 32.18 -22.30
N GLU A 584 6.31 32.71 -21.43
CA GLU A 584 6.53 32.23 -20.05
C GLU A 584 5.35 32.57 -19.11
N ARG A 585 4.19 32.02 -19.42
CA ARG A 585 2.92 32.22 -18.71
C ARG A 585 2.16 30.91 -18.60
N LEU A 586 1.39 30.77 -17.51
CA LEU A 586 0.38 29.72 -17.36
C LEU A 586 -0.96 30.27 -17.88
N ILE A 587 -1.39 29.76 -19.03
CA ILE A 587 -2.66 30.16 -19.66
C ILE A 587 -3.61 28.96 -19.68
N MET A 588 -4.82 29.13 -19.13
CA MET A 588 -5.89 28.13 -19.24
C MET A 588 -7.10 28.71 -19.95
N ASN A 589 -7.55 28.02 -20.99
CA ASN A 589 -8.75 28.37 -21.75
C ASN A 589 -9.88 27.41 -21.43
N TRP A 590 -11.10 27.95 -21.28
CA TRP A 590 -12.32 27.18 -21.11
C TRP A 590 -13.46 27.88 -21.86
N LYS A 591 -14.22 27.14 -22.67
CA LYS A 591 -15.28 27.65 -23.56
C LYS A 591 -14.83 28.86 -24.39
N GLY A 592 -13.58 28.83 -24.87
CA GLY A 592 -12.97 29.90 -25.67
C GLY A 592 -12.59 31.19 -24.90
N LYS A 593 -12.69 31.21 -23.57
CA LYS A 593 -12.26 32.33 -22.72
C LYS A 593 -11.02 31.96 -21.92
N LYS A 594 -10.09 32.92 -21.74
CA LYS A 594 -8.96 32.80 -20.81
C LYS A 594 -9.47 32.98 -19.38
N ILE A 595 -9.47 31.90 -18.61
CA ILE A 595 -9.88 31.95 -17.20
C ILE A 595 -8.68 32.02 -16.24
N VAL A 596 -7.49 31.65 -16.71
CA VAL A 596 -6.20 31.84 -16.02
C VAL A 596 -5.19 32.41 -17.00
N ASP A 597 -4.52 33.49 -16.63
CA ASP A 597 -3.43 34.09 -17.40
C ASP A 597 -2.42 34.75 -16.43
N ILE A 598 -1.48 33.95 -15.91
CA ILE A 598 -0.53 34.37 -14.87
C ILE A 598 0.91 34.23 -15.38
N SER A 599 1.77 35.22 -15.11
CA SER A 599 3.19 35.12 -15.45
C SER A 599 3.93 34.06 -14.62
N ARG A 600 4.86 33.33 -15.25
CA ARG A 600 5.70 32.35 -14.56
C ARG A 600 6.52 32.97 -13.45
N GLU A 601 7.14 34.13 -13.74
CA GLU A 601 7.93 34.90 -12.78
C GLU A 601 7.15 35.17 -11.48
N PHE A 602 5.87 35.53 -11.58
CA PHE A 602 5.04 35.79 -10.41
C PHE A 602 4.67 34.51 -9.65
N LEU A 603 4.28 33.43 -10.34
CA LEU A 603 3.99 32.15 -9.69
C LEU A 603 5.21 31.64 -8.90
N ASP A 604 6.40 31.75 -9.48
CA ASP A 604 7.67 31.27 -8.91
C ASP A 604 8.17 32.11 -7.71
N THR A 605 7.59 33.30 -7.46
CA THR A 605 7.85 34.04 -6.21
C THR A 605 7.43 33.22 -4.99
N ASN A 606 6.44 32.34 -5.17
CA ASN A 606 5.84 31.51 -4.15
C ASN A 606 5.20 32.30 -2.99
N GLY A 607 4.89 33.58 -3.15
CA GLY A 607 4.39 34.43 -2.07
C GLY A 607 5.50 35.02 -1.20
N VAL A 608 5.12 35.72 -0.14
CA VAL A 608 6.02 36.51 0.72
C VAL A 608 6.94 35.58 1.52
N SER A 609 8.16 36.05 1.81
CA SER A 609 9.14 35.33 2.65
C SER A 609 8.78 35.48 4.12
N LYS A 610 8.67 34.35 4.83
CA LYS A 610 8.29 34.31 6.25
C LYS A 610 9.51 34.18 7.16
N ARG A 611 9.39 34.68 8.39
CA ARG A 611 10.42 34.62 9.43
C ARG A 611 9.84 34.08 10.73
N THR A 612 10.65 33.33 11.47
CA THR A 612 10.28 32.81 12.80
C THR A 612 11.49 32.79 13.73
N LYS A 613 11.24 32.55 15.02
CA LYS A 613 12.27 32.29 16.02
C LYS A 613 12.19 30.86 16.54
N VAL A 614 13.30 30.37 17.08
CA VAL A 614 13.40 29.01 17.62
C VAL A 614 13.96 29.06 19.03
N LEU A 615 13.23 28.43 19.96
CA LEU A 615 13.73 28.09 21.29
C LEU A 615 13.72 26.57 21.45
N VAL A 616 14.91 25.96 21.46
CA VAL A 616 15.04 24.51 21.66
C VAL A 616 14.89 24.19 23.14
N GLY A 617 13.89 23.39 23.47
CA GLY A 617 13.62 22.95 24.84
C GLY A 617 14.62 21.94 25.37
N SER A 618 14.85 21.95 26.69
CA SER A 618 15.64 20.92 27.36
C SER A 618 14.75 19.72 27.75
N PRO A 619 15.22 18.47 27.58
CA PRO A 619 14.51 17.30 28.10
C PRO A 619 14.21 17.41 29.60
N GLU A 620 13.00 17.04 29.99
CA GLU A 620 12.52 17.01 31.38
C GLU A 620 12.34 15.55 31.87
N GLY A 621 12.43 15.31 33.17
CA GLY A 621 12.21 13.99 33.77
C GLY A 621 13.45 13.10 33.88
N ARG A 622 13.26 11.79 34.06
CA ARG A 622 14.35 10.81 34.20
C ARG A 622 14.98 10.48 32.85
N ASP A 623 16.23 10.03 32.87
CA ASP A 623 16.96 9.57 31.69
C ASP A 623 16.25 8.37 31.04
N TYR A 624 15.92 8.49 29.75
CA TYR A 624 15.21 7.48 28.98
C TYR A 624 15.98 6.16 28.84
N PHE A 625 17.31 6.22 28.64
CA PHE A 625 18.12 5.04 28.32
C PHE A 625 18.48 4.20 29.54
N HIS A 626 18.51 4.83 30.71
CA HIS A 626 18.83 4.20 31.99
C HIS A 626 17.60 3.94 32.87
N THR A 627 16.40 4.20 32.35
CA THR A 627 15.13 3.94 33.03
C THR A 627 14.35 2.85 32.30
N LYS A 628 13.84 1.88 33.05
CA LYS A 628 12.95 0.82 32.53
C LYS A 628 11.66 1.45 31.99
N SER A 629 11.30 1.12 30.75
CA SER A 629 10.19 1.77 30.02
C SER A 629 8.78 1.44 30.53
N PHE A 630 8.62 0.43 31.40
CA PHE A 630 7.33 0.00 31.93
C PHE A 630 7.43 -0.49 33.38
N HIS A 631 6.29 -0.54 34.08
CA HIS A 631 6.23 -0.89 35.51
C HIS A 631 6.65 -2.35 35.77
N LEU A 632 7.91 -2.55 36.14
CA LEU A 632 8.44 -3.85 36.55
C LEU A 632 8.16 -4.11 38.04
N ASN A 633 6.98 -4.66 38.34
CA ASN A 633 6.66 -5.13 39.70
C ASN A 633 6.32 -6.62 39.66
N GLY A 634 7.11 -7.44 40.35
CA GLY A 634 6.84 -8.88 40.47
C GLY A 634 8.08 -9.75 40.28
N ASP A 635 7.85 -11.05 40.13
CA ASP A 635 8.85 -12.02 39.68
C ASP A 635 9.19 -11.82 38.19
N ILE A 636 10.28 -12.45 37.74
CA ILE A 636 10.78 -12.32 36.36
C ILE A 636 9.75 -12.74 35.31
N GLU A 637 8.95 -13.77 35.58
CA GLU A 637 7.91 -14.26 34.68
C GLU A 637 6.84 -13.19 34.41
N LYS A 638 6.32 -12.54 35.45
CA LYS A 638 5.33 -11.45 35.30
C LYS A 638 5.90 -10.24 34.60
N ILE A 639 7.16 -9.89 34.89
CA ILE A 639 7.87 -8.80 34.23
C ILE A 639 8.00 -9.10 32.72
N TRP A 640 8.37 -10.33 32.37
CA TRP A 640 8.52 -10.76 30.98
C TRP A 640 7.18 -10.76 30.23
N MET A 641 6.13 -11.29 30.84
CA MET A 641 4.77 -11.26 30.27
C MET A 641 4.29 -9.82 30.07
N SER A 642 4.49 -8.94 31.06
CA SER A 642 4.13 -7.52 30.94
C SER A 642 4.89 -6.81 29.82
N ASN A 643 6.16 -7.19 29.60
CA ASN A 643 6.95 -6.69 28.48
C ASN A 643 6.33 -7.07 27.14
N LEU A 644 5.94 -8.33 26.97
CA LEU A 644 5.37 -8.85 25.72
C LEU A 644 3.94 -8.35 25.47
N SER A 645 3.17 -8.10 26.53
CA SER A 645 1.79 -7.59 26.43
C SER A 645 1.71 -6.07 26.25
N TYR A 646 2.83 -5.35 26.35
CA TYR A 646 2.87 -3.92 26.05
C TYR A 646 2.57 -3.69 24.56
N LEU A 647 1.68 -2.75 24.26
CA LEU A 647 1.02 -2.65 22.96
C LEU A 647 1.98 -2.45 21.77
N ASN A 648 3.10 -1.74 21.97
CA ASN A 648 4.13 -1.58 20.93
C ASN A 648 5.03 -2.81 20.74
N HIS A 649 5.08 -3.69 21.75
CA HIS A 649 5.87 -4.92 21.74
C HIS A 649 5.04 -6.12 21.27
N SER A 650 3.74 -6.13 21.54
CA SER A 650 2.83 -7.24 21.26
C SER A 650 2.76 -7.61 19.78
N SER A 651 2.32 -8.83 19.48
CA SER A 651 2.22 -9.32 18.12
C SER A 651 1.24 -8.50 17.30
N GLN A 652 1.62 -8.19 16.05
CA GLN A 652 0.76 -7.56 15.05
C GLN A 652 0.47 -8.50 13.89
N LYS A 653 0.60 -9.82 14.10
CA LYS A 653 0.40 -10.84 13.07
C LYS A 653 -0.94 -10.70 12.34
N GLY A 654 -2.05 -10.51 13.06
CA GLY A 654 -3.38 -10.36 12.46
C GLY A 654 -3.56 -9.09 11.63
N LEU A 655 -2.73 -8.07 11.85
CA LEU A 655 -2.66 -6.88 10.99
C LEU A 655 -1.84 -7.19 9.74
N ILE A 656 -0.64 -7.76 9.91
CA ILE A 656 0.33 -8.02 8.85
C ILE A 656 -0.23 -8.97 7.79
N GLU A 657 -0.86 -10.08 8.18
CA GLU A 657 -1.36 -11.11 7.25
C GLU A 657 -2.48 -10.63 6.30
N LYS A 658 -2.99 -9.41 6.48
CA LYS A 658 -4.02 -8.83 5.61
C LYS A 658 -3.48 -8.16 4.35
N PHE A 659 -2.16 -8.08 4.20
CA PHE A 659 -1.50 -7.47 3.04
C PHE A 659 -0.80 -8.54 2.19
N ASP A 660 -0.87 -8.47 0.86
CA ASP A 660 -0.07 -9.37 0.01
C ASP A 660 1.43 -9.10 0.20
N HIS A 661 2.21 -10.15 0.40
CA HIS A 661 3.66 -10.08 0.59
C HIS A 661 4.43 -10.79 -0.52
N SER A 662 3.76 -11.31 -1.55
CA SER A 662 4.32 -12.31 -2.47
C SER A 662 4.23 -11.95 -3.95
N VAL A 663 3.28 -11.10 -4.35
CA VAL A 663 3.07 -10.69 -5.75
C VAL A 663 4.33 -10.07 -6.37
N GLY A 664 4.61 -10.37 -7.64
CA GLY A 664 5.80 -9.91 -8.35
C GLY A 664 7.03 -10.80 -8.18
N SER A 665 6.92 -11.90 -7.41
CA SER A 665 7.97 -12.92 -7.25
C SER A 665 9.34 -12.36 -6.80
N GLY A 666 9.33 -11.29 -6.00
CA GLY A 666 10.52 -10.54 -5.62
C GLY A 666 10.93 -10.65 -4.14
N THR A 667 10.02 -11.07 -3.26
CA THR A 667 10.20 -11.01 -1.80
C THR A 667 11.28 -11.97 -1.30
N VAL A 668 12.36 -11.41 -0.75
CA VAL A 668 13.47 -12.18 -0.16
C VAL A 668 13.15 -12.55 1.29
N LEU A 669 12.59 -11.62 2.06
CA LEU A 669 12.16 -11.86 3.44
C LEU A 669 10.66 -11.61 3.58
N MET A 670 9.92 -12.60 4.04
CA MET A 670 8.54 -12.41 4.48
C MET A 670 8.51 -11.53 5.73
N PRO A 671 7.46 -10.74 5.98
CA PRO A 671 7.38 -9.91 7.18
C PRO A 671 7.41 -10.70 8.50
N LEU A 672 7.00 -11.97 8.46
CA LEU A 672 7.00 -12.91 9.57
C LEU A 672 7.79 -14.16 9.20
N GLY A 673 8.87 -14.42 9.92
CA GLY A 673 9.80 -15.53 9.73
C GLY A 673 9.57 -16.71 10.67
N GLY A 674 10.31 -17.78 10.36
CA GLY A 674 10.30 -19.08 10.99
C GLY A 674 9.15 -19.98 10.55
N LYS A 675 9.25 -21.27 10.92
CA LYS A 675 8.28 -22.33 10.61
C LYS A 675 6.84 -21.98 11.01
N PHE A 676 6.67 -21.23 12.10
CA PHE A 676 5.37 -20.82 12.64
C PHE A 676 4.96 -19.40 12.19
N LYS A 677 5.81 -18.69 11.42
CA LYS A 677 5.51 -17.36 10.88
C LYS A 677 5.19 -16.37 12.01
N LEU A 678 6.07 -16.32 13.02
CA LEU A 678 5.89 -15.54 14.26
C LEU A 678 6.99 -14.50 14.49
N THR A 679 8.21 -14.68 13.99
CA THR A 679 9.30 -13.72 14.22
C THR A 679 9.17 -12.54 13.26
N PRO A 680 8.96 -11.29 13.73
CA PRO A 680 8.95 -10.13 12.84
C PRO A 680 10.30 -9.92 12.17
N ALA A 681 10.32 -9.58 10.89
CA ALA A 681 11.53 -9.13 10.21
C ALA A 681 12.02 -7.77 10.77
N GLU A 682 13.27 -7.37 10.48
CA GLU A 682 13.78 -6.03 10.86
C GLU A 682 13.36 -4.93 9.85
N GLY A 683 12.96 -5.33 8.65
CA GLY A 683 12.55 -4.46 7.55
C GLY A 683 12.17 -5.29 6.33
N MET A 684 12.09 -4.66 5.17
CA MET A 684 11.73 -5.33 3.92
C MET A 684 12.94 -5.57 3.02
N ALA A 685 12.97 -6.73 2.35
CA ALA A 685 14.01 -7.08 1.37
C ALA A 685 13.39 -7.75 0.13
N ALA A 686 13.73 -7.26 -1.06
CA ALA A 686 13.23 -7.79 -2.32
C ALA A 686 14.26 -7.68 -3.46
N LYS A 687 14.25 -8.66 -4.36
CA LYS A 687 15.03 -8.66 -5.60
C LYS A 687 14.62 -7.49 -6.50
N ILE A 688 15.58 -6.92 -7.23
CA ILE A 688 15.27 -5.93 -8.26
C ILE A 688 14.44 -6.61 -9.38
N PRO A 689 13.27 -6.07 -9.76
CA PRO A 689 12.33 -6.77 -10.63
C PRO A 689 12.71 -6.71 -12.12
N VAL A 690 13.53 -7.65 -12.59
CA VAL A 690 13.89 -7.78 -14.02
C VAL A 690 12.79 -8.53 -14.80
N LEU A 691 12.44 -8.04 -16.00
CA LEU A 691 11.42 -8.69 -16.86
C LEU A 691 11.96 -9.95 -17.55
N ASP A 692 13.23 -9.92 -17.95
CA ASP A 692 13.92 -11.05 -18.55
C ASP A 692 15.20 -11.35 -17.77
N GLY A 693 15.50 -12.63 -17.59
CA GLY A 693 16.64 -13.13 -16.82
C GLY A 693 16.40 -13.21 -15.31
N GLU A 694 17.47 -13.49 -14.56
CA GLU A 694 17.48 -13.52 -13.11
C GLU A 694 18.50 -12.56 -12.53
N THR A 695 18.16 -11.98 -11.37
CA THR A 695 19.09 -11.19 -10.57
C THR A 695 19.19 -11.73 -9.15
N ASN A 696 20.38 -11.62 -8.56
CA ASN A 696 20.60 -11.79 -7.13
C ASN A 696 20.84 -10.44 -6.42
N THR A 697 20.70 -9.31 -7.12
CA THR A 697 20.71 -8.00 -6.47
C THR A 697 19.35 -7.75 -5.83
N CYS A 698 19.35 -7.30 -4.58
CA CYS A 698 18.14 -6.95 -3.82
C CYS A 698 18.29 -5.59 -3.13
N SER A 699 17.18 -4.89 -2.97
CA SER A 699 17.07 -3.72 -2.11
C SER A 699 16.63 -4.11 -0.70
N LEU A 700 17.07 -3.35 0.28
CA LEU A 700 16.56 -3.36 1.65
C LEU A 700 15.96 -1.99 1.97
N MET A 701 14.88 -1.98 2.76
CA MET A 701 14.38 -0.76 3.38
C MET A 701 13.95 -1.03 4.82
N THR A 702 14.34 -0.15 5.73
CA THR A 702 14.02 -0.21 7.16
C THR A 702 13.51 1.16 7.63
N TYR A 703 12.98 1.20 8.86
CA TYR A 703 12.59 2.46 9.50
C TYR A 703 13.09 2.51 10.95
N GLY A 704 13.28 3.71 11.49
CA GLY A 704 13.54 3.95 12.91
C GLY A 704 12.71 5.11 13.42
N PHE A 705 12.06 4.92 14.58
CA PHE A 705 11.23 5.92 15.25
C PHE A 705 10.66 5.34 16.57
N ASP A 706 10.78 6.10 17.66
CA ASP A 706 10.14 5.83 18.94
C ASP A 706 9.40 7.09 19.44
N PRO A 707 8.06 7.02 19.67
CA PRO A 707 7.27 8.19 20.03
C PRO A 707 7.55 8.68 21.45
N ASP A 708 7.88 7.80 22.40
CA ASP A 708 8.15 8.17 23.78
C ASP A 708 9.54 8.83 23.91
N LEU A 709 10.54 8.30 23.18
CA LEU A 709 11.87 8.91 23.09
C LEU A 709 11.79 10.29 22.46
N SER A 710 11.06 10.41 21.34
CA SER A 710 10.91 11.68 20.62
C SER A 710 10.11 12.72 21.41
N ARG A 711 9.13 12.26 22.22
CA ARG A 711 8.41 13.12 23.19
C ARG A 711 9.32 13.61 24.32
N TRP A 712 10.16 12.74 24.87
CA TRP A 712 11.12 13.10 25.92
C TRP A 712 12.18 14.09 25.41
N SER A 713 12.76 13.80 24.26
CA SER A 713 13.74 14.67 23.63
C SER A 713 13.67 14.53 22.10
N PRO A 714 13.13 15.53 21.38
CA PRO A 714 13.12 15.49 19.92
C PRO A 714 14.53 15.32 19.32
N PHE A 715 15.55 15.94 19.94
CA PHE A 715 16.96 15.77 19.54
C PHE A 715 17.42 14.31 19.60
N HIS A 716 17.25 13.63 20.74
CA HIS A 716 17.63 12.22 20.84
C HIS A 716 16.71 11.33 19.98
N GLY A 717 15.43 11.66 19.87
CA GLY A 717 14.48 10.99 18.98
C GLY A 717 14.96 10.97 17.53
N GLY A 718 15.38 12.11 16.99
CA GLY A 718 15.96 12.21 15.65
C GLY A 718 17.28 11.44 15.51
N MET A 719 18.16 11.53 16.51
CA MET A 719 19.42 10.78 16.51
C MET A 719 19.20 9.27 16.48
N PHE A 720 18.36 8.75 17.37
CA PHE A 720 18.13 7.31 17.46
C PHE A 720 17.19 6.77 16.39
N ALA A 721 16.34 7.60 15.77
CA ALA A 721 15.62 7.21 14.56
C ALA A 721 16.60 6.79 13.45
N VAL A 722 17.66 7.56 13.22
CA VAL A 722 18.71 7.22 12.23
C VAL A 722 19.54 6.02 12.68
N ILE A 723 19.92 5.94 13.96
CA ILE A 723 20.70 4.80 14.48
C ILE A 723 19.90 3.49 14.36
N GLU A 724 18.60 3.49 14.70
CA GLU A 724 17.73 2.31 14.63
C GLU A 724 17.50 1.86 13.19
N SER A 725 17.24 2.77 12.25
CA SER A 725 17.05 2.41 10.85
C SER A 725 18.32 1.75 10.27
N LEU A 726 19.51 2.26 10.60
CA LEU A 726 20.80 1.68 10.19
C LEU A 726 21.16 0.39 10.94
N ALA A 727 20.78 0.26 12.22
CA ALA A 727 20.91 -0.98 12.99
C ALA A 727 20.17 -2.11 12.29
N LYS A 728 18.94 -1.85 11.85
CA LYS A 728 18.09 -2.80 11.13
C LYS A 728 18.68 -3.18 9.77
N ILE A 729 19.23 -2.23 9.01
CA ILE A 729 19.93 -2.53 7.75
C ILE A 729 21.07 -3.50 8.01
N THR A 730 21.88 -3.23 9.03
CA THR A 730 23.03 -4.05 9.41
C THR A 730 22.60 -5.44 9.89
N ALA A 731 21.55 -5.53 10.72
CA ALA A 731 21.02 -6.79 11.23
C ALA A 731 20.43 -7.69 10.12
N MET A 732 19.91 -7.09 9.04
CA MET A 732 19.47 -7.82 7.85
C MET A 732 20.63 -8.26 6.94
N GLY A 733 21.86 -7.84 7.23
CA GLY A 733 23.05 -8.11 6.42
C GLY A 733 23.34 -7.06 5.35
N GLY A 734 22.67 -5.91 5.35
CA GLY A 734 22.97 -4.80 4.46
C GLY A 734 24.16 -3.95 4.94
N ASP A 735 24.86 -3.32 4.01
CA ASP A 735 25.96 -2.39 4.32
C ASP A 735 25.44 -0.97 4.62
N PHE A 736 25.46 -0.57 5.90
CA PHE A 736 24.99 0.74 6.35
C PHE A 736 25.69 1.92 5.66
N ARG A 737 26.94 1.75 5.20
CA ARG A 737 27.73 2.81 4.51
C ARG A 737 27.18 3.14 3.13
N LYS A 738 26.42 2.21 2.55
CA LYS A 738 25.74 2.36 1.26
C LYS A 738 24.28 2.78 1.43
N ALA A 739 23.81 2.97 2.67
CA ALA A 739 22.45 3.39 2.91
C ALA A 739 22.24 4.83 2.43
N ARG A 740 21.02 5.13 1.99
CA ARG A 740 20.53 6.49 1.74
C ARG A 740 19.24 6.67 2.53
N LEU A 741 19.08 7.84 3.13
CA LEU A 741 17.97 8.10 4.03
C LEU A 741 16.87 8.91 3.34
N THR A 742 15.65 8.75 3.82
CA THR A 742 14.56 9.70 3.59
C THR A 742 13.80 9.90 4.90
N PHE A 743 13.39 11.14 5.18
CA PHE A 743 12.74 11.49 6.44
C PHE A 743 11.24 11.75 6.28
N GLN A 744 10.49 11.37 7.31
CA GLN A 744 9.10 11.77 7.45
C GLN A 744 8.93 12.54 8.76
N GLU A 745 8.55 13.81 8.65
CA GLU A 745 8.26 14.66 9.80
C GLU A 745 6.76 14.75 10.04
N TYR A 746 6.33 14.58 11.30
CA TYR A 746 4.95 14.83 11.72
C TYR A 746 4.90 15.50 13.10
N PHE A 747 4.49 16.76 13.14
CA PHE A 747 4.49 17.56 14.35
C PHE A 747 3.16 18.27 14.55
N GLU A 748 2.97 18.77 15.77
CA GLU A 748 1.88 19.68 16.09
C GLU A 748 1.95 20.97 15.25
N ARG A 749 0.83 21.69 15.20
CA ARG A 749 0.79 23.00 14.55
C ARG A 749 1.70 23.99 15.27
N LEU A 750 2.64 24.58 14.53
CA LEU A 750 3.71 25.44 15.07
C LEU A 750 3.24 26.87 15.41
N GLY A 751 2.51 27.52 14.51
CA GLY A 751 2.12 28.94 14.67
C GLY A 751 3.35 29.86 14.87
N ASP A 752 3.21 30.91 15.67
CA ASP A 752 4.31 31.84 15.98
C ASP A 752 5.08 31.47 17.26
N ASN A 753 4.93 30.22 17.74
CA ASN A 753 5.50 29.79 19.01
C ASN A 753 6.91 29.22 18.84
N GLU A 754 7.91 29.95 19.33
CA GLU A 754 9.34 29.57 19.23
C GLU A 754 9.67 28.19 19.81
N LYS A 755 8.99 27.74 20.87
CA LYS A 755 9.21 26.41 21.47
C LYS A 755 8.66 25.30 20.60
N LYS A 756 7.52 25.53 19.94
CA LYS A 756 6.94 24.57 19.00
C LYS A 756 7.87 24.38 17.80
N TRP A 757 8.40 25.47 17.25
CA TRP A 757 9.44 25.42 16.19
C TRP A 757 10.74 24.76 16.65
N GLY A 758 11.08 24.85 17.94
CA GLY A 758 12.22 24.16 18.52
C GLY A 758 12.15 22.63 18.45
N LYS A 759 10.95 22.04 18.37
CA LYS A 759 10.78 20.57 18.29
C LYS A 759 11.29 19.97 16.98
N PRO A 760 10.80 20.35 15.78
CA PRO A 760 11.34 19.85 14.52
C PRO A 760 12.78 20.27 14.29
N PHE A 761 13.17 21.48 14.73
CA PHE A 761 14.56 21.93 14.64
C PHE A 761 15.52 21.02 15.43
N ALA A 762 15.17 20.68 16.68
CA ALA A 762 15.97 19.79 17.50
C ALA A 762 16.03 18.37 16.93
N ALA A 763 14.91 17.84 16.43
CA ALA A 763 14.87 16.51 15.82
C ALA A 763 15.78 16.40 14.59
N LEU A 764 15.68 17.35 13.67
CA LEU A 764 16.56 17.41 12.50
C LEU A 764 18.03 17.59 12.89
N LEU A 765 18.32 18.37 13.93
CA LEU A 765 19.70 18.56 14.40
C LEU A 765 20.29 17.27 15.00
N GLY A 766 19.49 16.49 15.71
CA GLY A 766 19.89 15.17 16.23
C GLY A 766 20.14 14.16 15.10
N ALA A 767 19.26 14.12 14.10
CA ALA A 767 19.44 13.28 12.91
C ALA A 767 20.72 13.67 12.14
N PHE A 768 20.91 14.98 11.89
CA PHE A 768 22.07 15.54 11.20
C PHE A 768 23.41 15.11 11.82
N MET A 769 23.50 15.01 13.15
CA MET A 769 24.73 14.53 13.80
C MET A 769 25.11 13.12 13.35
N VAL A 770 24.14 12.19 13.29
CA VAL A 770 24.40 10.81 12.88
C VAL A 770 24.78 10.75 11.40
N GLU A 771 24.06 11.49 10.55
CA GLU A 771 24.37 11.58 9.12
C GLU A 771 25.80 12.09 8.90
N LYS A 772 26.23 13.08 9.69
CA LYS A 772 27.58 13.68 9.61
C LYS A 772 28.67 12.71 10.08
N GLU A 773 28.47 12.06 11.21
CA GLU A 773 29.49 11.18 11.80
C GLU A 773 29.64 9.86 11.04
N LEU A 774 28.57 9.38 10.39
CA LEU A 774 28.59 8.13 9.61
C LEU A 774 28.80 8.34 8.11
N ASP A 775 28.76 9.58 7.61
CA ASP A 775 28.72 9.93 6.18
C ASP A 775 27.56 9.24 5.43
N VAL A 776 26.36 9.25 6.03
CA VAL A 776 25.14 8.64 5.47
C VAL A 776 24.06 9.71 5.30
N PRO A 777 23.80 10.22 4.08
CA PRO A 777 22.91 11.36 3.88
C PRO A 777 21.44 10.96 3.72
N SER A 778 20.54 11.82 4.19
CA SER A 778 19.18 11.93 3.66
C SER A 778 19.16 12.61 2.29
N ILE A 779 18.50 11.96 1.32
CA ILE A 779 18.38 12.45 -0.06
C ILE A 779 16.92 12.66 -0.49
N GLY A 780 15.98 12.47 0.44
CA GLY A 780 14.55 12.70 0.25
C GLY A 780 13.86 12.98 1.58
N GLY A 781 12.61 13.40 1.52
CA GLY A 781 11.75 13.50 2.69
C GLY A 781 10.38 14.10 2.39
N LYS A 782 9.54 14.17 3.42
CA LYS A 782 8.20 14.77 3.38
C LYS A 782 7.81 15.21 4.79
N ASP A 783 7.15 16.36 4.90
CA ASP A 783 6.74 16.92 6.19
C ASP A 783 5.23 17.12 6.33
N SER A 784 4.75 17.09 7.57
CA SER A 784 3.37 17.37 7.97
C SER A 784 3.32 18.11 9.30
N MET A 785 2.85 19.37 9.30
CA MET A 785 2.87 20.26 10.48
C MET A 785 1.45 20.55 11.01
N SER A 786 0.55 19.58 10.87
CA SER A 786 -0.89 19.71 11.18
C SER A 786 -1.41 18.73 12.24
N GLY A 787 -0.52 18.11 13.02
CA GLY A 787 -0.84 17.09 14.03
C GLY A 787 -1.47 17.64 15.31
N THR A 788 -2.54 18.43 15.19
CA THR A 788 -3.25 19.04 16.32
C THR A 788 -4.76 18.94 16.12
N PHE A 789 -5.47 18.47 17.15
CA PHE A 789 -6.93 18.50 17.25
C PHE A 789 -7.29 19.14 18.59
N GLU A 790 -7.98 20.28 18.53
CA GLU A 790 -8.19 21.15 19.70
C GLU A 790 -6.87 21.43 20.43
N ASP A 791 -6.75 21.01 21.70
CA ASP A 791 -5.56 21.18 22.53
C ASP A 791 -4.73 19.88 22.65
N ILE A 792 -5.09 18.81 21.91
CA ILE A 792 -4.38 17.53 21.88
C ILE A 792 -3.41 17.54 20.69
N HIS A 793 -2.21 17.01 20.90
CA HIS A 793 -1.12 17.05 19.92
C HIS A 793 -0.53 15.66 19.69
N VAL A 794 -0.12 15.39 18.44
CA VAL A 794 0.65 14.20 18.10
C VAL A 794 2.03 14.23 18.77
N PRO A 795 2.64 13.06 19.07
CA PRO A 795 4.02 13.05 19.52
C PRO A 795 4.94 13.68 18.46
N PRO A 796 6.00 14.43 18.86
CA PRO A 796 7.01 14.90 17.92
C PRO A 796 7.58 13.71 17.14
N THR A 797 7.47 13.73 15.81
CA THR A 797 7.77 12.55 14.98
C THR A 797 8.76 12.90 13.89
N LEU A 798 9.90 12.22 13.91
CA LEU A 798 10.83 12.12 12.78
C LEU A 798 11.08 10.63 12.55
N ILE A 799 10.59 10.11 11.42
CA ILE A 799 10.86 8.73 10.99
C ILE A 799 12.05 8.76 10.05
N SER A 800 13.09 7.98 10.37
CA SER A 800 14.17 7.71 9.44
C SER A 800 13.87 6.45 8.66
N PHE A 801 13.76 6.53 7.34
CA PHE A 801 13.81 5.37 6.46
C PHE A 801 15.20 5.23 5.87
N ALA A 802 15.79 4.03 5.93
CA ALA A 802 17.08 3.74 5.33
C ALA A 802 16.91 2.74 4.19
N VAL A 803 17.51 3.03 3.03
CA VAL A 803 17.48 2.18 1.83
C VAL A 803 18.89 1.79 1.44
N ALA A 804 19.14 0.50 1.22
CA ALA A 804 20.43 -0.02 0.79
C ALA A 804 20.26 -1.11 -0.28
N VAL A 805 21.35 -1.45 -0.99
CA VAL A 805 21.38 -2.53 -1.98
C VAL A 805 22.47 -3.52 -1.62
N ASP A 806 22.14 -4.81 -1.73
CA ASP A 806 23.08 -5.91 -1.50
C ASP A 806 22.74 -7.12 -2.38
N LYS A 807 23.39 -8.26 -2.10
CA LYS A 807 23.14 -9.55 -2.72
C LYS A 807 22.27 -10.42 -1.84
N VAL A 808 21.35 -11.17 -2.45
CA VAL A 808 20.40 -12.07 -1.78
C VAL A 808 21.11 -13.05 -0.84
N GLU A 809 22.31 -13.52 -1.20
CA GLU A 809 23.11 -14.44 -0.41
C GLU A 809 23.49 -13.87 0.96
N ASN A 810 23.73 -12.56 1.03
CA ASN A 810 24.17 -11.84 2.23
C ASN A 810 23.01 -11.50 3.19
N ILE A 811 21.77 -11.65 2.75
CA ILE A 811 20.60 -11.29 3.56
C ILE A 811 20.31 -12.35 4.61
N ILE A 812 20.23 -11.96 5.88
CA ILE A 812 19.84 -12.84 6.99
C ILE A 812 18.54 -12.35 7.65
N SER A 813 17.96 -13.16 8.54
CA SER A 813 16.72 -12.84 9.25
C SER A 813 16.82 -13.18 10.74
N PRO A 814 15.91 -12.65 11.58
CA PRO A 814 16.13 -12.63 13.04
C PRO A 814 15.87 -13.96 13.75
N GLU A 815 15.03 -14.84 13.23
CA GLU A 815 14.68 -16.06 13.94
C GLU A 815 15.89 -16.97 14.15
N PHE A 816 16.00 -17.56 15.34
CA PHE A 816 17.07 -18.51 15.64
C PHE A 816 17.03 -19.66 14.64
N LYS A 817 18.20 -20.05 14.12
CA LYS A 817 18.30 -21.02 13.03
C LYS A 817 18.41 -22.44 13.55
N GLU A 818 19.23 -22.66 14.56
CA GLU A 818 19.55 -24.00 15.08
C GLU A 818 19.73 -23.95 16.61
N SER A 819 19.49 -25.08 17.28
CA SER A 819 19.82 -25.24 18.70
C SER A 819 21.33 -25.46 18.89
N GLY A 820 21.87 -25.08 20.05
CA GLY A 820 23.28 -25.25 20.40
C GLY A 820 24.21 -24.12 19.92
N ASN A 821 23.70 -23.09 19.25
CA ASN A 821 24.48 -21.94 18.84
C ASN A 821 24.63 -20.94 19.99
N MET A 822 25.79 -20.28 20.04
CA MET A 822 26.02 -19.20 20.99
C MET A 822 25.37 -17.91 20.49
N VAL A 823 24.81 -17.14 21.42
CA VAL A 823 24.18 -15.84 21.14
C VAL A 823 24.89 -14.76 21.94
N ALA A 824 25.23 -13.67 21.26
CA ALA A 824 25.91 -12.53 21.85
C ALA A 824 25.17 -11.22 21.58
N LEU A 825 25.37 -10.25 22.47
CA LEU A 825 25.02 -8.86 22.25
C LEU A 825 26.28 -8.13 21.81
N ILE A 826 26.21 -7.43 20.68
CA ILE A 826 27.17 -6.41 20.29
C ILE A 826 26.65 -5.07 20.82
N PRO A 827 27.18 -4.54 21.93
CA PRO A 827 26.63 -3.36 22.58
C PRO A 827 27.05 -2.07 21.86
N LEU A 828 26.22 -1.05 22.00
CA LEU A 828 26.58 0.35 21.76
C LEU A 828 26.52 1.10 23.09
N ASP A 829 27.63 1.77 23.44
CA ASP A 829 27.69 2.55 24.67
C ASP A 829 26.89 3.84 24.53
N ILE A 830 25.99 4.08 25.48
CA ILE A 830 25.18 5.30 25.60
C ILE A 830 25.55 5.99 26.91
N ASP A 831 26.06 7.22 26.84
CA ASP A 831 26.46 7.96 28.04
C ASP A 831 25.25 8.52 28.82
N GLU A 832 25.50 9.10 30.00
CA GLU A 832 24.44 9.70 30.84
C GLU A 832 23.70 10.86 30.16
N LYS A 833 24.21 11.40 29.04
CA LYS A 833 23.55 12.45 28.27
C LYS A 833 22.77 11.89 27.09
N GLY A 834 22.74 10.57 26.90
CA GLY A 834 22.07 9.92 25.78
C GLY A 834 22.88 9.94 24.49
N MET A 835 24.20 10.18 24.55
CA MET A 835 25.09 10.22 23.38
C MET A 835 25.82 8.89 23.18
N VAL A 836 26.08 8.56 21.91
CA VAL A 836 26.76 7.32 21.50
C VAL A 836 28.21 7.54 21.09
N ASP A 837 29.05 6.50 21.20
CA ASP A 837 30.35 6.48 20.53
C ASP A 837 30.16 6.12 19.04
N PHE A 838 30.14 7.15 18.17
CA PHE A 838 30.03 6.96 16.72
C PHE A 838 31.18 6.14 16.11
N GLY A 839 32.36 6.17 16.73
CA GLY A 839 33.49 5.35 16.32
C GLY A 839 33.24 3.87 16.62
N GLN A 840 32.71 3.55 17.80
CA GLN A 840 32.26 2.21 18.16
C GLN A 840 31.13 1.75 17.23
N LEU A 841 30.11 2.58 17.03
CA LEU A 841 28.99 2.29 16.12
C LEU A 841 29.47 1.88 14.72
N LYS A 842 30.37 2.68 14.13
CA LYS A 842 30.94 2.44 12.80
C LYS A 842 31.75 1.14 12.74
N ARG A 843 32.54 0.83 13.79
CA ARG A 843 33.31 -0.43 13.89
C ARG A 843 32.37 -1.62 13.99
N ASN A 844 31.41 -1.57 14.92
CA ASN A 844 30.48 -2.64 15.18
C ASN A 844 29.69 -3.02 13.92
N TYR A 845 29.08 -2.04 13.25
CA TYR A 845 28.27 -2.33 12.06
C TYR A 845 29.11 -2.83 10.88
N THR A 846 30.33 -2.32 10.72
CA THR A 846 31.26 -2.82 9.69
C THR A 846 31.60 -4.30 9.93
N GLN A 847 31.96 -4.64 11.17
CA GLN A 847 32.35 -6.01 11.53
C GLN A 847 31.18 -6.98 11.49
N ILE A 848 29.98 -6.57 11.94
CA ILE A 848 28.77 -7.39 11.81
C ILE A 848 28.51 -7.71 10.34
N LYS A 849 28.56 -6.71 9.45
CA LYS A 849 28.40 -6.91 8.00
C LYS A 849 29.43 -7.92 7.46
N GLU A 850 30.71 -7.75 7.78
CA GLU A 850 31.77 -8.67 7.33
C GLU A 850 31.57 -10.11 7.84
N LEU A 851 31.09 -10.28 9.07
CA LEU A 851 30.82 -11.58 9.68
C LEU A 851 29.56 -12.25 9.10
N ILE A 852 28.54 -11.47 8.74
CA ILE A 852 27.36 -11.97 8.01
C ILE A 852 27.77 -12.46 6.62
N ASP A 853 28.55 -11.67 5.88
CA ASP A 853 29.04 -12.04 4.54
C ASP A 853 29.94 -13.29 4.59
N ALA A 854 30.66 -13.49 5.69
CA ALA A 854 31.45 -14.69 5.96
C ALA A 854 30.64 -15.90 6.45
N GLY A 855 29.32 -15.76 6.63
CA GLY A 855 28.42 -16.81 7.14
C GLY A 855 28.67 -17.20 8.60
N LYS A 856 29.26 -16.30 9.39
CA LYS A 856 29.57 -16.50 10.81
C LYS A 856 28.47 -16.00 11.74
N ILE A 857 27.77 -14.94 11.35
CA ILE A 857 26.50 -14.53 11.95
C ILE A 857 25.38 -15.05 11.03
N ILE A 858 24.45 -15.82 11.59
CA ILE A 858 23.40 -16.50 10.80
C ILE A 858 21.98 -16.01 11.10
N SER A 859 21.79 -15.35 12.23
CA SER A 859 20.61 -14.54 12.55
C SER A 859 21.03 -13.33 13.38
N ALA A 860 20.29 -12.24 13.26
CA ALA A 860 20.53 -11.03 14.02
C ALA A 860 19.25 -10.22 14.23
N SER A 861 19.18 -9.53 15.36
CA SER A 861 18.08 -8.62 15.70
C SER A 861 18.60 -7.33 16.34
N SER A 862 18.03 -6.20 15.95
CA SER A 862 18.34 -4.92 16.59
C SER A 862 17.62 -4.82 17.95
N VAL A 863 18.30 -4.29 18.98
CA VAL A 863 17.68 -4.09 20.30
C VAL A 863 16.88 -2.79 20.30
N LYS A 864 15.62 -2.89 20.74
CA LYS A 864 14.61 -1.82 20.73
C LYS A 864 14.02 -1.63 22.14
N THR A 865 12.93 -0.89 22.26
CA THR A 865 12.07 -0.94 23.45
C THR A 865 11.65 -2.37 23.79
N GLY A 866 11.71 -2.68 25.08
CA GLY A 866 11.55 -4.04 25.61
C GLY A 866 12.86 -4.82 25.76
N GLY A 867 13.96 -4.29 25.23
CA GLY A 867 15.33 -4.75 25.47
C GLY A 867 15.64 -6.15 24.94
N VAL A 868 16.75 -6.71 25.42
CA VAL A 868 17.23 -8.06 25.06
C VAL A 868 16.16 -9.12 25.32
N ALA A 869 15.36 -8.99 26.38
CA ALA A 869 14.28 -9.94 26.67
C ALA A 869 13.27 -10.04 25.53
N ARG A 870 12.88 -8.90 24.94
CA ARG A 870 12.00 -8.87 23.77
C ARG A 870 12.70 -9.46 22.55
N SER A 871 13.92 -9.04 22.25
CA SER A 871 14.67 -9.55 21.08
C SER A 871 14.81 -11.07 21.13
N ILE A 872 15.26 -11.64 22.25
CA ILE A 872 15.39 -13.10 22.42
C ILE A 872 14.03 -13.81 22.27
N SER A 873 12.96 -13.23 22.80
CA SER A 873 11.61 -13.79 22.64
C SER A 873 11.18 -13.84 21.18
N GLU A 874 11.28 -12.71 20.47
CA GLU A 874 10.91 -12.61 19.06
C GLU A 874 11.79 -13.53 18.19
N MET A 875 13.10 -13.63 18.45
CA MET A 875 14.02 -14.55 17.75
C MET A 875 13.67 -16.03 18.01
N ALA A 876 13.16 -16.38 19.19
CA ALA A 876 12.78 -17.74 19.55
C ALA A 876 11.45 -18.19 18.92
N PHE A 877 10.46 -17.30 18.79
CA PHE A 877 9.08 -17.67 18.47
C PHE A 877 8.88 -18.31 17.08
N GLY A 878 9.56 -17.80 16.05
CA GLY A 878 9.36 -18.22 14.66
C GLY A 878 9.62 -19.71 14.43
N ASN A 879 10.66 -20.25 15.08
CA ASN A 879 11.06 -21.67 14.97
C ASN A 879 10.78 -22.46 16.25
N LYS A 880 10.29 -21.82 17.32
CA LYS A 880 10.17 -22.37 18.68
C LYS A 880 11.48 -22.99 19.19
N ILE A 881 12.58 -22.29 18.98
CA ILE A 881 13.89 -22.69 19.52
C ILE A 881 14.07 -21.98 20.86
N GLY A 882 14.30 -22.74 21.92
CA GLY A 882 14.49 -22.16 23.25
C GLY A 882 15.82 -21.45 23.41
N PHE A 883 15.97 -20.77 24.54
CA PHE A 883 17.18 -20.01 24.85
C PHE A 883 17.55 -20.13 26.32
N ARG A 884 18.82 -20.36 26.63
CA ARG A 884 19.34 -20.36 28.01
C ARG A 884 20.33 -19.22 28.18
N PHE A 885 20.05 -18.30 29.09
CA PHE A 885 20.97 -17.22 29.46
C PHE A 885 22.21 -17.76 30.19
N SER A 886 23.34 -17.09 30.00
CA SER A 886 24.58 -17.35 30.75
C SER A 886 24.43 -16.91 32.22
N GLU A 887 25.14 -17.58 33.14
CA GLU A 887 25.12 -17.21 34.57
C GLU A 887 25.71 -15.82 34.85
N GLU A 888 26.50 -15.29 33.90
CA GLU A 888 27.16 -13.98 33.99
C GLU A 888 26.26 -12.81 33.55
N PHE A 889 25.06 -13.08 33.01
CA PHE A 889 24.17 -12.04 32.51
C PHE A 889 23.34 -11.40 33.63
N HIS A 890 23.37 -10.07 33.72
CA HIS A 890 22.66 -9.31 34.76
C HIS A 890 21.21 -8.99 34.37
N GLU A 891 20.24 -9.34 35.23
CA GLU A 891 18.80 -9.12 35.00
C GLU A 891 18.40 -7.66 34.80
N GLU A 892 19.19 -6.72 35.34
CA GLU A 892 18.85 -5.29 35.37
C GLU A 892 18.80 -4.65 33.97
N GLU A 893 19.52 -5.25 33.01
CA GLU A 893 19.70 -4.70 31.66
C GLU A 893 18.80 -5.36 30.60
N LEU A 894 18.13 -6.47 30.93
CA LEU A 894 17.26 -7.23 30.03
C LEU A 894 16.20 -6.38 29.31
N PHE A 895 15.72 -5.34 29.99
CA PHE A 895 14.57 -4.54 29.59
C PHE A 895 14.95 -3.10 29.24
N LEU A 896 16.25 -2.78 29.17
CA LEU A 896 16.72 -1.46 28.77
C LEU A 896 16.64 -1.30 27.24
N PRO A 897 16.26 -0.10 26.75
CA PRO A 897 16.25 0.19 25.31
C PRO A 897 17.67 0.46 24.81
N LEU A 898 18.44 -0.60 24.54
CA LEU A 898 19.83 -0.55 24.09
C LEU A 898 19.94 -0.24 22.59
N TYR A 899 19.35 0.88 22.15
CA TYR A 899 19.30 1.26 20.74
C TYR A 899 20.69 1.26 20.09
N GLY A 900 20.76 0.73 18.86
CA GLY A 900 22.01 0.57 18.10
C GLY A 900 22.83 -0.67 18.48
N SER A 901 22.48 -1.36 19.57
CA SER A 901 23.04 -2.69 19.87
C SER A 901 22.35 -3.76 19.03
N ILE A 902 23.08 -4.84 18.72
CA ILE A 902 22.57 -5.96 17.89
C ILE A 902 22.80 -7.29 18.59
N VAL A 903 21.75 -8.10 18.72
CA VAL A 903 21.83 -9.50 19.16
C VAL A 903 22.16 -10.36 17.94
N VAL A 904 23.14 -11.25 18.06
CA VAL A 904 23.65 -12.08 16.97
C VAL A 904 23.73 -13.55 17.38
N GLU A 905 23.27 -14.45 16.51
CA GLU A 905 23.48 -15.90 16.61
C GLU A 905 24.74 -16.28 15.82
N ILE A 906 25.68 -16.93 16.50
CA ILE A 906 27.00 -17.23 15.96
C ILE A 906 27.10 -18.69 15.54
N LYS A 907 27.67 -18.92 14.34
CA LYS A 907 28.06 -20.23 13.85
C LYS A 907 29.56 -20.47 14.03
N GLY A 908 29.91 -21.34 14.96
CA GLY A 908 31.29 -21.70 15.32
C GLY A 908 31.69 -21.22 16.71
N GLU A 909 33.00 -21.26 17.00
CA GLU A 909 33.55 -20.85 18.30
C GLU A 909 33.48 -19.32 18.46
N LEU A 910 32.78 -18.87 19.50
CA LEU A 910 32.40 -17.47 19.69
C LEU A 910 33.63 -16.56 19.85
N GLU A 911 34.62 -16.97 20.64
CA GLU A 911 35.86 -16.22 20.89
C GLU A 911 36.70 -16.06 19.63
N GLU A 912 36.61 -16.99 18.67
CA GLU A 912 37.30 -16.88 17.38
C GLU A 912 36.56 -15.92 16.45
N VAL A 913 35.23 -16.03 16.39
CA VAL A 913 34.38 -15.24 15.49
C VAL A 913 34.35 -13.76 15.90
N LEU A 914 34.21 -13.47 17.19
CA LEU A 914 34.03 -12.11 17.71
C LEU A 914 35.33 -11.52 18.30
N ARG A 915 36.50 -12.07 17.97
CA ARG A 915 37.80 -11.67 18.57
C ARG A 915 38.14 -10.18 18.45
N ASP A 916 37.64 -9.52 17.39
CA ASP A 916 38.01 -8.15 17.01
C ASP A 916 36.90 -7.15 17.34
N ILE A 917 35.78 -7.58 17.94
CA ILE A 917 34.61 -6.75 18.27
C ILE A 917 34.28 -6.89 19.75
N ASP A 918 33.87 -5.81 20.40
CA ASP A 918 33.39 -5.90 21.78
C ASP A 918 32.02 -6.59 21.80
N TYR A 919 31.87 -7.59 22.66
CA TYR A 919 30.64 -8.37 22.77
C TYR A 919 30.36 -8.78 24.21
N ARG A 920 29.11 -9.17 24.45
CA ARG A 920 28.66 -9.78 25.70
C ARG A 920 27.94 -11.09 25.42
N ILE A 921 28.32 -12.14 26.11
CA ILE A 921 27.70 -13.46 25.95
C ILE A 921 26.32 -13.41 26.62
N LEU A 922 25.26 -13.58 25.82
CA LEU A 922 23.90 -13.67 26.35
C LEU A 922 23.61 -15.10 26.81
N GLY A 923 24.05 -16.10 26.05
CA GLY A 923 23.71 -17.49 26.30
C GLY A 923 23.79 -18.36 25.05
N ALA A 924 22.99 -19.42 25.02
CA ALA A 924 22.93 -20.35 23.90
C ALA A 924 21.50 -20.75 23.55
N THR A 925 21.25 -21.03 22.28
CA THR A 925 20.00 -21.65 21.83
C THR A 925 19.93 -23.09 22.31
N ILE A 926 18.72 -23.58 22.64
CA ILE A 926 18.50 -24.94 23.17
C ILE A 926 17.34 -25.63 22.45
N GLU A 927 17.29 -26.97 22.52
CA GLU A 927 16.22 -27.76 21.89
C GLU A 927 14.90 -27.65 22.65
N GLU A 928 14.93 -27.45 23.97
CA GLU A 928 13.72 -27.34 24.76
C GLU A 928 12.99 -26.02 24.51
N GLU A 929 11.66 -26.06 24.41
CA GLU A 929 10.82 -24.91 24.05
C GLU A 929 10.55 -23.95 25.23
N PHE A 930 11.61 -23.52 25.93
CA PHE A 930 11.54 -22.49 26.96
C PHE A 930 12.71 -21.49 26.87
N ILE A 931 12.49 -20.30 27.45
CA ILE A 931 13.57 -19.36 27.79
C ILE A 931 13.95 -19.58 29.27
N GLU A 932 15.22 -19.86 29.55
CA GLU A 932 15.72 -20.08 30.90
C GLU A 932 16.65 -18.96 31.36
N ILE A 933 16.30 -18.34 32.48
CA ILE A 933 17.07 -17.28 33.12
C ILE A 933 17.07 -17.44 34.63
N ALA A 934 18.26 -17.39 35.26
CA ALA A 934 18.43 -17.55 36.71
C ALA A 934 17.69 -18.79 37.31
N GLY A 935 17.59 -19.88 36.53
CA GLY A 935 16.88 -21.11 36.91
C GLY A 935 15.35 -21.06 36.76
N VAL A 936 14.77 -19.96 36.29
CA VAL A 936 13.35 -19.83 35.94
C VAL A 936 13.17 -20.21 34.48
N LYS A 937 12.19 -21.08 34.18
CA LYS A 937 11.85 -21.52 32.82
C LYS A 937 10.55 -20.89 32.37
N LEU A 938 10.62 -20.12 31.29
CA LEU A 938 9.49 -19.44 30.65
C LEU A 938 9.11 -20.23 29.40
N ASP A 939 7.98 -20.92 29.45
CA ASP A 939 7.46 -21.73 28.35
C ASP A 939 7.13 -20.87 27.11
N LEU A 940 7.63 -21.26 25.94
CA LEU A 940 7.47 -20.45 24.73
C LEU A 940 6.01 -20.30 24.31
N ASP A 941 5.19 -21.34 24.43
CA ASP A 941 3.78 -21.27 24.03
C ASP A 941 3.00 -20.29 24.90
N LYS A 942 3.24 -20.29 26.22
CA LYS A 942 2.66 -19.28 27.12
C LYS A 942 3.09 -17.86 26.78
N LEU A 943 4.37 -17.66 26.42
CA LEU A 943 4.87 -16.34 26.02
C LEU A 943 4.24 -15.88 24.70
N ILE A 944 4.08 -16.78 23.73
CA ILE A 944 3.45 -16.50 22.44
C ILE A 944 1.97 -16.12 22.64
N ASP A 945 1.23 -16.88 23.45
CA ASP A 945 -0.19 -16.62 23.74
C ASP A 945 -0.37 -15.23 24.36
N GLU A 946 0.45 -14.89 25.35
CA GLU A 946 0.39 -13.59 26.03
C GLU A 946 0.87 -12.44 25.12
N TRP A 947 1.81 -12.71 24.21
CA TRP A 947 2.27 -11.76 23.19
C TRP A 947 1.22 -11.45 22.10
N ILE A 948 0.40 -12.42 21.71
CA ILE A 948 -0.64 -12.28 20.66
C ILE A 948 -1.92 -11.62 21.21
N LYS A 949 -2.30 -11.97 22.43
CA LYS A 949 -3.55 -11.60 23.09
C LYS A 949 -3.92 -10.10 23.04
N PRO A 950 -3.01 -9.12 23.14
CA PRO A 950 -3.40 -7.71 23.23
C PRO A 950 -4.20 -7.20 22.03
N LEU A 951 -3.91 -7.68 20.80
CA LEU A 951 -4.48 -7.14 19.57
C LEU A 951 -5.40 -8.12 18.83
N ILE A 952 -5.59 -9.35 19.34
CA ILE A 952 -6.37 -10.38 18.64
C ILE A 952 -7.84 -9.98 18.43
N ASP A 953 -8.42 -9.22 19.36
CA ASP A 953 -9.81 -8.74 19.29
C ASP A 953 -9.99 -7.55 18.31
N VAL A 954 -8.89 -6.91 17.90
CA VAL A 954 -8.88 -5.79 16.94
C VAL A 954 -8.50 -6.31 15.55
N PHE A 955 -7.48 -7.16 15.51
CA PHE A 955 -6.95 -7.80 14.31
C PHE A 955 -6.90 -9.31 14.50
N PRO A 956 -8.01 -10.00 14.20
CA PRO A 956 -8.07 -11.46 14.33
C PRO A 956 -7.04 -12.15 13.44
N ILE A 957 -6.43 -13.21 13.96
CA ILE A 957 -5.59 -14.14 13.19
C ILE A 957 -6.51 -15.25 12.67
N SER A 958 -6.30 -15.72 11.44
CA SER A 958 -7.11 -16.80 10.89
C SER A 958 -6.84 -18.10 11.65
N GLU A 959 -7.78 -18.52 12.50
CA GLU A 959 -7.72 -19.81 13.19
C GLU A 959 -8.07 -20.94 12.21
N GLY A 960 -7.08 -21.40 11.46
CA GLY A 960 -7.23 -22.42 10.42
C GLY A 960 -7.53 -23.85 10.88
N ARG A 961 -8.00 -24.09 12.11
CA ARG A 961 -8.24 -25.49 12.55
C ARG A 961 -9.42 -26.12 11.79
N PHE A 962 -9.20 -27.33 11.30
CA PHE A 962 -10.25 -28.15 10.69
C PHE A 962 -11.40 -28.39 11.69
N LEU A 963 -12.63 -28.09 11.28
CA LEU A 963 -13.81 -28.64 11.96
C LEU A 963 -14.05 -30.09 11.51
N GLU A 964 -13.84 -30.38 10.23
CA GLU A 964 -13.94 -31.73 9.62
C GLU A 964 -12.99 -31.85 8.42
N SER A 965 -12.14 -32.88 8.39
CA SER A 965 -11.29 -33.21 7.23
C SER A 965 -11.71 -34.56 6.64
N LYS A 966 -12.08 -34.58 5.36
CA LYS A 966 -12.24 -35.83 4.58
C LYS A 966 -11.01 -35.97 3.69
N GLU A 967 -10.06 -36.78 4.11
CA GLU A 967 -8.88 -37.08 3.29
C GLU A 967 -9.33 -37.83 2.05
N SER A 968 -9.05 -37.25 0.88
CA SER A 968 -9.25 -37.89 -0.41
C SER A 968 -7.92 -38.42 -0.93
N HIS A 969 -7.93 -39.57 -1.58
CA HIS A 969 -6.75 -40.13 -2.24
C HIS A 969 -7.18 -40.75 -3.57
N TYR A 970 -6.64 -40.23 -4.66
CA TYR A 970 -6.94 -40.72 -6.00
C TYR A 970 -5.65 -41.00 -6.77
N VAL A 971 -5.33 -42.29 -6.93
CA VAL A 971 -4.14 -42.78 -7.63
C VAL A 971 -4.61 -43.63 -8.81
N HIS A 972 -5.09 -43.00 -9.87
CA HIS A 972 -5.56 -43.68 -11.08
C HIS A 972 -4.94 -43.12 -12.37
N GLY A 973 -4.44 -41.87 -12.35
CA GLY A 973 -3.79 -41.24 -13.49
C GLY A 973 -2.34 -41.69 -13.61
N ASN A 974 -2.03 -42.65 -14.48
CA ASN A 974 -0.63 -42.79 -14.93
C ASN A 974 -0.22 -41.54 -15.71
N ARG A 975 1.05 -41.16 -15.60
CA ARG A 975 1.65 -39.98 -16.28
C ARG A 975 1.13 -39.84 -17.71
N ARG A 976 0.34 -38.80 -17.96
CA ARG A 976 -0.29 -38.57 -19.27
C ARG A 976 0.65 -37.76 -20.15
N LYS A 977 0.73 -38.10 -21.43
CA LYS A 977 1.45 -37.32 -22.45
C LYS A 977 0.49 -36.94 -23.54
N SER A 978 0.72 -35.78 -24.14
CA SER A 978 -0.04 -35.35 -25.29
C SER A 978 0.14 -36.30 -26.46
N ILE A 979 -0.92 -36.44 -27.25
CA ILE A 979 -0.83 -37.09 -28.56
C ILE A 979 -0.06 -36.22 -29.57
N ASN A 980 0.03 -34.92 -29.34
CA ASN A 980 0.71 -33.95 -30.18
C ASN A 980 2.07 -33.59 -29.59
N LYS A 981 3.15 -33.89 -30.32
CA LYS A 981 4.50 -33.55 -29.88
C LYS A 981 4.91 -32.15 -30.31
N ILE A 982 5.24 -31.29 -29.36
CA ILE A 982 5.61 -29.89 -29.62
C ILE A 982 6.80 -29.51 -28.75
N ALA A 983 7.94 -29.27 -29.39
CA ALA A 983 9.20 -28.99 -28.68
C ALA A 983 9.17 -27.72 -27.82
N LYS A 984 8.38 -26.71 -28.21
CA LYS A 984 8.20 -25.47 -27.45
C LYS A 984 6.72 -25.07 -27.52
N PRO A 985 5.87 -25.57 -26.60
CA PRO A 985 4.45 -25.26 -26.62
C PRO A 985 4.23 -23.75 -26.43
N ARG A 986 3.24 -23.21 -27.14
CA ARG A 986 2.84 -21.81 -26.98
C ARG A 986 1.80 -21.68 -25.87
N VAL A 987 2.08 -20.81 -24.91
CA VAL A 987 1.19 -20.42 -23.82
C VAL A 987 0.57 -19.07 -24.17
N PHE A 988 -0.75 -18.99 -24.15
CA PHE A 988 -1.48 -17.74 -24.28
C PHE A 988 -1.94 -17.25 -22.89
N ILE A 989 -1.59 -16.01 -22.54
CA ILE A 989 -1.96 -15.36 -21.27
C ILE A 989 -2.76 -14.09 -21.58
N PRO A 990 -4.10 -14.09 -21.41
CA PRO A 990 -4.88 -12.87 -21.50
C PRO A 990 -4.70 -12.02 -20.23
N VAL A 991 -4.67 -10.70 -20.42
CA VAL A 991 -4.57 -9.67 -19.38
C VAL A 991 -5.85 -8.84 -19.42
N PHE A 992 -6.56 -8.76 -18.30
CA PHE A 992 -7.79 -7.99 -18.16
C PHE A 992 -7.55 -6.80 -17.21
N THR A 993 -8.45 -5.81 -17.20
CA THR A 993 -8.45 -4.74 -16.20
C THR A 993 -8.42 -5.32 -14.78
N GLY A 994 -7.33 -5.11 -14.05
CA GLY A 994 -7.10 -5.64 -12.70
C GLY A 994 -6.28 -6.93 -12.63
N THR A 995 -5.79 -7.48 -13.75
CA THR A 995 -4.79 -8.55 -13.74
C THR A 995 -3.45 -8.04 -13.21
N PHE A 996 -2.81 -8.79 -12.32
CA PHE A 996 -1.46 -8.44 -11.81
C PHE A 996 -0.47 -9.61 -11.74
N GLY A 997 -0.92 -10.87 -11.86
CA GLY A 997 -0.05 -12.06 -11.82
C GLY A 997 0.52 -12.47 -13.19
N GLU A 998 0.32 -11.67 -14.23
CA GLU A 998 0.72 -12.02 -15.60
C GLU A 998 2.24 -12.14 -15.77
N TYR A 999 3.02 -11.29 -15.11
CA TYR A 999 4.49 -11.33 -15.16
C TYR A 999 5.04 -12.54 -14.42
N ASP A 1000 4.45 -12.89 -13.27
CA ASP A 1000 4.83 -14.06 -12.47
C ASP A 1000 4.59 -15.35 -13.28
N MET A 1001 3.39 -15.48 -13.85
CA MET A 1001 3.02 -16.62 -14.70
C MET A 1001 3.85 -16.70 -15.98
N GLU A 1002 4.07 -15.58 -16.67
CA GLU A 1002 4.93 -15.53 -17.86
C GLU A 1002 6.34 -16.02 -17.55
N LYS A 1003 6.94 -15.52 -16.47
CA LYS A 1003 8.27 -15.91 -16.03
C LYS A 1003 8.33 -17.40 -15.70
N ALA A 1004 7.34 -17.93 -14.97
CA ALA A 1004 7.27 -19.35 -14.63
C ALA A 1004 7.19 -20.26 -15.87
N PHE A 1005 6.39 -19.89 -16.88
CA PHE A 1005 6.31 -20.65 -18.14
C PHE A 1005 7.56 -20.51 -19.01
N LYS A 1006 8.16 -19.32 -19.09
CA LYS A 1006 9.44 -19.09 -19.80
C LYS A 1006 10.55 -19.96 -19.18
N ASN A 1007 10.65 -20.00 -17.85
CA ASN A 1007 11.62 -20.84 -17.12
C ASN A 1007 11.36 -22.34 -17.33
N ALA A 1008 10.11 -22.74 -17.50
CA ALA A 1008 9.74 -24.11 -17.89
C ALA A 1008 10.04 -24.45 -19.35
N GLY A 1009 10.46 -23.49 -20.17
CA GLY A 1009 10.86 -23.68 -21.58
C GLY A 1009 9.80 -23.36 -22.62
N ALA A 1010 8.64 -22.78 -22.24
CA ALA A 1010 7.56 -22.44 -23.15
C ALA A 1010 7.83 -21.17 -23.98
N GLN A 1011 7.06 -20.98 -25.05
CA GLN A 1011 6.90 -19.66 -25.69
C GLN A 1011 5.63 -19.02 -25.12
N VAL A 1012 5.75 -17.82 -24.54
CA VAL A 1012 4.61 -17.11 -23.96
C VAL A 1012 4.16 -15.99 -24.89
N ASP A 1013 2.84 -15.82 -25.00
CA ASP A 1013 2.17 -14.74 -25.71
C ASP A 1013 1.15 -14.07 -24.78
N THR A 1014 1.37 -12.80 -24.44
CA THR A 1014 0.49 -12.01 -23.58
C THR A 1014 -0.38 -11.06 -24.40
N PHE A 1015 -1.64 -10.86 -24.02
CA PHE A 1015 -2.56 -9.98 -24.74
C PHE A 1015 -3.48 -9.20 -23.78
N VAL A 1016 -3.53 -7.87 -23.93
CA VAL A 1016 -4.45 -7.02 -23.17
C VAL A 1016 -5.82 -7.03 -23.83
N PHE A 1017 -6.85 -7.41 -23.08
CA PHE A 1017 -8.24 -7.37 -23.52
C PHE A 1017 -8.79 -5.95 -23.32
N LYS A 1018 -9.18 -5.29 -24.41
CA LYS A 1018 -9.58 -3.87 -24.39
C LYS A 1018 -11.09 -3.72 -24.14
N THR A 1019 -11.46 -2.77 -23.28
CA THR A 1019 -12.84 -2.51 -22.86
C THR A 1019 -13.29 -1.05 -23.05
N LEU A 1020 -12.42 -0.15 -23.53
CA LEU A 1020 -12.76 1.27 -23.69
C LEU A 1020 -13.87 1.54 -24.72
N TYR A 1021 -13.81 0.94 -25.90
CA TYR A 1021 -14.77 1.14 -27.00
C TYR A 1021 -15.38 -0.18 -27.48
N LEU A 1022 -16.57 -0.10 -28.11
CA LEU A 1022 -17.39 -1.27 -28.44
C LEU A 1022 -16.75 -2.11 -29.54
N ASP A 1023 -16.22 -1.45 -30.57
CA ASP A 1023 -15.46 -2.08 -31.65
C ASP A 1023 -14.21 -2.78 -31.11
N GLU A 1024 -13.54 -2.20 -30.12
CA GLU A 1024 -12.37 -2.81 -29.50
C GLU A 1024 -12.69 -4.03 -28.63
N ILE A 1025 -13.85 -4.06 -27.97
CA ILE A 1025 -14.33 -5.25 -27.25
C ILE A 1025 -14.56 -6.40 -28.25
N GLU A 1026 -15.26 -6.11 -29.35
CA GLU A 1026 -15.53 -7.11 -30.39
C GLU A 1026 -14.23 -7.64 -31.03
N ASP A 1027 -13.28 -6.75 -31.30
CA ASP A 1027 -11.98 -7.11 -31.85
C ASP A 1027 -11.14 -7.90 -30.84
N SER A 1028 -11.18 -7.54 -29.55
CA SER A 1028 -10.50 -8.28 -28.48
C SER A 1028 -11.04 -9.69 -28.33
N ILE A 1029 -12.35 -9.89 -28.44
CA ILE A 1029 -12.98 -11.22 -28.42
C ILE A 1029 -12.48 -12.09 -29.58
N LYS A 1030 -12.47 -11.54 -30.80
CA LYS A 1030 -12.02 -12.27 -32.00
C LYS A 1030 -10.54 -12.60 -31.93
N GLU A 1031 -9.71 -11.64 -31.52
CA GLU A 1031 -8.27 -11.80 -31.41
C GLU A 1031 -7.89 -12.78 -30.30
N MET A 1032 -8.54 -12.72 -29.15
CA MET A 1032 -8.38 -13.70 -28.08
C MET A 1032 -8.71 -15.11 -28.57
N ALA A 1033 -9.85 -15.30 -29.26
CA ALA A 1033 -10.21 -16.60 -29.84
C ALA A 1033 -9.17 -17.08 -30.86
N ASN A 1034 -8.62 -16.18 -31.68
CA ASN A 1034 -7.55 -16.50 -32.64
C ASN A 1034 -6.25 -16.94 -31.93
N ARG A 1035 -5.84 -16.25 -30.86
CA ARG A 1035 -4.65 -16.63 -30.08
C ARG A 1035 -4.82 -17.95 -29.35
N ILE A 1036 -6.02 -18.25 -28.86
CA ILE A 1036 -6.36 -19.57 -28.31
C ILE A 1036 -6.19 -20.67 -29.38
N ARG A 1037 -6.69 -20.44 -30.60
CA ARG A 1037 -6.52 -21.40 -31.72
C ARG A 1037 -5.05 -21.59 -32.13
N ASN A 1038 -4.17 -20.65 -31.79
CA ASN A 1038 -2.73 -20.71 -32.10
C ASN A 1038 -1.85 -21.15 -30.91
N SER A 1039 -2.42 -21.45 -29.74
CA SER A 1039 -1.69 -21.86 -28.53
C SER A 1039 -2.01 -23.29 -28.11
N GLN A 1040 -1.17 -23.89 -27.28
CA GLN A 1040 -1.38 -25.21 -26.68
C GLN A 1040 -1.86 -25.13 -25.24
N ILE A 1041 -1.51 -24.05 -24.56
CA ILE A 1041 -1.82 -23.82 -23.15
C ILE A 1041 -2.48 -22.45 -23.04
N ILE A 1042 -3.56 -22.36 -22.27
CA ILE A 1042 -4.09 -21.10 -21.78
C ILE A 1042 -3.67 -20.95 -20.32
N GLY A 1043 -2.99 -19.87 -19.98
CA GLY A 1043 -2.68 -19.48 -18.60
C GLY A 1043 -3.54 -18.30 -18.17
N LEU A 1044 -4.39 -18.49 -17.16
CA LEU A 1044 -5.22 -17.43 -16.57
C LEU A 1044 -4.60 -16.99 -15.24
N PRO A 1045 -3.91 -15.85 -15.20
CA PRO A 1045 -3.17 -15.39 -14.03
C PRO A 1045 -4.09 -14.90 -12.91
N ASP A 1046 -3.49 -14.68 -11.75
CA ASP A 1046 -4.17 -14.03 -10.62
C ASP A 1046 -4.38 -12.52 -10.88
N GLY A 1047 -5.31 -11.93 -10.13
CA GLY A 1047 -5.70 -10.54 -10.28
C GLY A 1047 -6.89 -10.13 -9.42
N ALA A 1048 -7.15 -8.83 -9.38
CA ALA A 1048 -8.40 -8.26 -8.91
C ALA A 1048 -9.18 -7.74 -10.13
N ILE A 1049 -9.68 -8.65 -10.97
CA ILE A 1049 -10.42 -8.28 -12.18
C ILE A 1049 -11.62 -7.39 -11.80
N LEU A 1050 -11.63 -6.15 -12.30
CA LEU A 1050 -12.54 -5.07 -11.87
C LEU A 1050 -12.64 -4.86 -10.35
N GLY A 1051 -11.52 -5.02 -9.63
CA GLY A 1051 -11.49 -4.90 -8.18
C GLY A 1051 -12.19 -6.03 -7.41
N ALA A 1052 -12.51 -7.15 -8.07
CA ALA A 1052 -13.31 -8.25 -7.55
C ALA A 1052 -14.79 -7.90 -7.24
N GLU A 1053 -15.32 -6.83 -7.83
CA GLU A 1053 -16.72 -6.41 -7.70
C GLU A 1053 -17.60 -6.93 -8.87
N PRO A 1054 -18.95 -7.03 -8.71
CA PRO A 1054 -19.77 -6.71 -7.54
C PRO A 1054 -19.88 -7.81 -6.48
N ASP A 1055 -19.11 -8.90 -6.55
CA ASP A 1055 -18.90 -9.93 -5.52
C ASP A 1055 -18.35 -11.17 -6.23
N GLY A 1056 -17.23 -11.75 -5.77
CA GLY A 1056 -16.67 -12.97 -6.36
C GLY A 1056 -15.86 -12.64 -7.62
N GLY A 1057 -14.62 -12.19 -7.43
CA GLY A 1057 -13.66 -11.95 -8.49
C GLY A 1057 -13.64 -13.11 -9.48
N GLY A 1058 -13.82 -12.83 -10.77
CA GLY A 1058 -13.91 -13.84 -11.83
C GLY A 1058 -15.27 -13.96 -12.51
N LYS A 1059 -16.33 -13.24 -12.08
CA LYS A 1059 -17.61 -13.18 -12.81
C LYS A 1059 -17.45 -12.64 -14.24
N LEU A 1060 -16.77 -11.50 -14.39
CA LEU A 1060 -16.49 -10.94 -15.72
C LEU A 1060 -15.70 -11.94 -16.58
N LEU A 1061 -14.64 -12.52 -16.01
CA LEU A 1061 -13.83 -13.53 -16.68
C LEU A 1061 -14.70 -14.71 -17.14
N ALA A 1062 -15.57 -15.24 -16.28
CA ALA A 1062 -16.49 -16.30 -16.65
C ALA A 1062 -17.43 -15.92 -17.80
N ASN A 1063 -17.92 -14.67 -17.84
CA ASN A 1063 -18.74 -14.16 -18.94
C ASN A 1063 -17.97 -14.03 -20.25
N ILE A 1064 -16.70 -13.62 -20.20
CA ILE A 1064 -15.81 -13.58 -21.38
C ILE A 1064 -15.54 -15.01 -21.88
N LEU A 1065 -15.25 -15.95 -20.99
CA LEU A 1065 -15.05 -17.37 -21.35
C LEU A 1065 -16.30 -18.01 -21.96
N ARG A 1066 -17.50 -17.55 -21.57
CA ARG A 1066 -18.81 -17.95 -22.15
C ARG A 1066 -19.13 -17.28 -23.49
N ASN A 1067 -18.30 -16.36 -23.99
CA ASN A 1067 -18.55 -15.77 -25.29
C ASN A 1067 -18.44 -16.88 -26.36
N PRO A 1068 -19.39 -17.00 -27.30
CA PRO A 1068 -19.42 -18.11 -28.26
C PRO A 1068 -18.12 -18.31 -29.05
N TYR A 1069 -17.43 -17.24 -29.45
CA TYR A 1069 -16.17 -17.35 -30.19
C TYR A 1069 -15.03 -17.89 -29.32
N ILE A 1070 -14.99 -17.50 -28.05
CA ILE A 1070 -13.97 -17.90 -27.08
C ILE A 1070 -14.25 -19.33 -26.61
N GLU A 1071 -15.50 -19.63 -26.26
CA GLU A 1071 -15.94 -20.98 -25.90
C GLU A 1071 -15.59 -21.98 -26.99
N GLU A 1072 -15.92 -21.69 -28.26
CA GLU A 1072 -15.59 -22.56 -29.39
C GLU A 1072 -14.09 -22.81 -29.48
N ALA A 1073 -13.26 -21.76 -29.37
CA ALA A 1073 -11.81 -21.88 -29.43
C ALA A 1073 -11.23 -22.70 -28.25
N ILE A 1074 -11.77 -22.53 -27.04
CA ILE A 1074 -11.37 -23.31 -25.85
C ILE A 1074 -11.77 -24.79 -26.02
N MET A 1075 -13.00 -25.06 -26.47
CA MET A 1075 -13.46 -26.44 -26.65
C MET A 1075 -12.72 -27.14 -27.78
N GLU A 1076 -12.35 -26.43 -28.86
CA GLU A 1076 -11.47 -26.94 -29.91
C GLU A 1076 -10.07 -27.26 -29.37
N LEU A 1077 -9.50 -26.38 -28.55
CA LEU A 1077 -8.20 -26.59 -27.90
C LEU A 1077 -8.21 -27.88 -27.06
N LEU A 1078 -9.21 -28.05 -26.19
CA LEU A 1078 -9.29 -29.17 -25.24
C LEU A 1078 -9.64 -30.49 -25.93
N SER A 1079 -10.62 -30.48 -26.84
CA SER A 1079 -11.23 -31.70 -27.39
C SER A 1079 -10.47 -32.22 -28.61
N ASN A 1080 -9.96 -31.34 -29.46
CA ASN A 1080 -9.40 -31.73 -30.77
C ASN A 1080 -7.87 -31.58 -30.82
N ARG A 1081 -7.32 -30.62 -30.08
CA ARG A 1081 -5.89 -30.27 -30.12
C ARG A 1081 -5.11 -30.75 -28.91
N ASP A 1082 -5.81 -31.36 -27.94
CA ASP A 1082 -5.22 -31.93 -26.73
C ASP A 1082 -4.45 -30.90 -25.90
N GLY A 1083 -4.97 -29.67 -25.82
CA GLY A 1083 -4.38 -28.57 -25.06
C GLY A 1083 -4.67 -28.63 -23.57
N LEU A 1084 -4.03 -27.73 -22.82
CA LEU A 1084 -4.17 -27.59 -21.37
C LEU A 1084 -4.64 -26.19 -20.98
N VAL A 1085 -5.24 -26.08 -19.80
CA VAL A 1085 -5.63 -24.79 -19.20
C VAL A 1085 -5.21 -24.76 -17.74
N LEU A 1086 -4.58 -23.66 -17.32
CA LEU A 1086 -4.21 -23.40 -15.93
C LEU A 1086 -4.83 -22.08 -15.48
N GLY A 1087 -5.50 -22.05 -14.33
CA GLY A 1087 -5.95 -20.82 -13.68
C GLY A 1087 -5.41 -20.72 -12.26
N ILE A 1088 -4.85 -19.57 -11.91
CA ILE A 1088 -4.34 -19.26 -10.56
C ILE A 1088 -5.13 -18.09 -9.99
N GLY A 1089 -5.53 -18.16 -8.72
CA GLY A 1089 -6.28 -17.11 -8.03
C GLY A 1089 -7.55 -16.70 -8.78
N ALA A 1090 -7.64 -15.47 -9.29
CA ALA A 1090 -8.74 -15.02 -10.14
C ALA A 1090 -8.98 -15.87 -11.39
N GLY A 1091 -7.94 -16.41 -12.01
CA GLY A 1091 -8.07 -17.37 -13.09
C GLY A 1091 -8.82 -18.63 -12.65
N CYS A 1092 -8.48 -19.19 -11.48
CA CYS A 1092 -9.20 -20.32 -10.88
C CYS A 1092 -10.68 -19.99 -10.64
N LYS A 1093 -10.95 -18.79 -10.08
CA LYS A 1093 -12.33 -18.33 -9.83
C LYS A 1093 -13.15 -18.25 -11.13
N GLY A 1094 -12.58 -17.68 -12.20
CA GLY A 1094 -13.24 -17.63 -13.51
C GLY A 1094 -13.51 -19.01 -14.12
N LEU A 1095 -12.59 -19.97 -13.94
CA LEU A 1095 -12.78 -21.35 -14.41
C LEU A 1095 -13.88 -22.10 -13.63
N ILE A 1096 -13.99 -21.90 -12.31
CA ILE A 1096 -15.08 -22.45 -11.50
C ILE A 1096 -16.41 -21.81 -11.92
N LYS A 1097 -16.47 -20.48 -11.95
CA LYS A 1097 -17.72 -19.72 -12.21
C LYS A 1097 -18.26 -19.91 -13.63
N SER A 1098 -17.43 -20.28 -14.60
CA SER A 1098 -17.85 -20.62 -15.97
C SER A 1098 -18.32 -22.07 -16.15
N GLY A 1099 -18.19 -22.90 -15.11
CA GLY A 1099 -18.45 -24.34 -15.17
C GLY A 1099 -17.32 -25.15 -15.83
N LEU A 1100 -16.37 -24.47 -16.48
CA LEU A 1100 -15.31 -25.12 -17.25
C LEU A 1100 -14.45 -26.06 -16.39
N LEU A 1101 -14.08 -25.63 -15.16
CA LEU A 1101 -13.25 -26.45 -14.28
C LEU A 1101 -13.99 -27.68 -13.76
N SER A 1102 -15.21 -27.52 -13.27
CA SER A 1102 -15.96 -28.60 -12.61
C SER A 1102 -16.43 -29.66 -13.61
N TYR A 1103 -16.77 -29.24 -14.83
CA TYR A 1103 -17.48 -30.08 -15.80
C TYR A 1103 -16.66 -30.40 -17.08
N GLY A 1104 -15.52 -29.74 -17.29
CA GLY A 1104 -14.70 -29.88 -18.50
C GLY A 1104 -15.30 -29.21 -19.75
N ARG A 1105 -16.37 -28.42 -19.57
CA ARG A 1105 -17.04 -27.64 -20.61
C ARG A 1105 -17.72 -26.42 -19.99
N ILE A 1106 -17.94 -25.38 -20.78
CA ILE A 1106 -18.70 -24.20 -20.34
C ILE A 1106 -20.16 -24.62 -20.08
N GLN A 1107 -20.67 -24.30 -18.89
CA GLN A 1107 -22.08 -24.45 -18.54
C GLN A 1107 -22.45 -23.57 -17.35
N ASP A 1108 -23.74 -23.24 -17.23
CA ASP A 1108 -24.25 -22.48 -16.09
C ASP A 1108 -24.19 -23.30 -14.80
N LEU A 1109 -24.01 -22.59 -13.68
CA LEU A 1109 -24.03 -23.19 -12.34
C LEU A 1109 -25.47 -23.21 -11.80
N ASP A 1110 -25.82 -24.28 -11.12
CA ASP A 1110 -27.08 -24.45 -10.39
C ASP A 1110 -26.87 -24.35 -8.87
N GLU A 1111 -27.92 -24.59 -8.09
CA GLU A 1111 -27.88 -24.48 -6.62
C GLU A 1111 -26.96 -25.51 -5.95
N ASP A 1112 -26.74 -26.67 -6.59
CA ASP A 1112 -25.93 -27.77 -6.05
C ASP A 1112 -24.47 -27.69 -6.48
N SER A 1113 -24.14 -26.83 -7.44
CA SER A 1113 -22.81 -26.67 -8.04
C SER A 1113 -21.77 -26.12 -7.06
N ILE A 1114 -20.51 -26.56 -7.24
CA ILE A 1114 -19.34 -26.00 -6.54
C ILE A 1114 -19.10 -24.56 -6.99
N ASN A 1115 -18.73 -23.70 -6.04
CA ASN A 1115 -18.37 -22.30 -6.29
C ASN A 1115 -17.31 -21.83 -5.30
N ILE A 1116 -16.91 -20.58 -5.44
CA ILE A 1116 -15.88 -19.92 -4.64
C ILE A 1116 -16.37 -18.53 -4.20
N THR A 1117 -16.06 -18.18 -2.95
CA THR A 1117 -16.53 -16.95 -2.28
C THR A 1117 -15.49 -16.43 -1.29
N TYR A 1118 -15.85 -15.37 -0.54
CA TYR A 1118 -15.04 -14.79 0.53
C TYR A 1118 -14.52 -15.83 1.52
N ASN A 1119 -13.29 -15.61 1.99
CA ASN A 1119 -12.73 -16.40 3.08
C ASN A 1119 -13.68 -16.40 4.28
N LYS A 1120 -13.68 -17.49 5.06
CA LYS A 1120 -14.51 -17.60 6.25
C LYS A 1120 -14.26 -16.47 7.26
N SER A 1121 -13.06 -15.92 7.28
CA SER A 1121 -12.67 -14.80 8.13
C SER A 1121 -13.18 -13.42 7.64
N GLY A 1122 -13.58 -13.29 6.37
CA GLY A 1122 -14.04 -12.04 5.77
C GLY A 1122 -12.96 -11.07 5.31
N TYR A 1123 -11.70 -11.31 5.68
CA TYR A 1123 -10.56 -10.47 5.30
C TYR A 1123 -9.57 -11.17 4.36
N HIS A 1124 -8.70 -10.37 3.73
CA HIS A 1124 -7.59 -10.86 2.91
C HIS A 1124 -6.59 -11.64 3.78
N ILE A 1125 -6.07 -12.74 3.28
CA ILE A 1125 -5.09 -13.57 3.99
C ILE A 1125 -3.89 -13.76 3.09
N SER A 1126 -2.69 -13.49 3.63
CA SER A 1126 -1.38 -13.61 3.01
C SER A 1126 -0.47 -14.46 3.90
N THR A 1127 -0.09 -15.65 3.45
CA THR A 1127 0.72 -16.60 4.24
C THR A 1127 1.42 -17.63 3.35
N MET A 1128 2.29 -18.46 3.94
CA MET A 1128 2.84 -19.67 3.29
C MET A 1128 1.98 -20.87 3.68
N ALA A 1129 1.18 -21.36 2.73
CA ALA A 1129 0.24 -22.46 2.95
C ALA A 1129 0.89 -23.82 2.69
N LYS A 1130 0.75 -24.75 3.64
CA LYS A 1130 1.10 -26.16 3.45
C LYS A 1130 -0.03 -26.87 2.73
N ILE A 1131 0.28 -27.54 1.63
CA ILE A 1131 -0.69 -28.09 0.69
C ILE A 1131 -0.25 -29.51 0.34
N ARG A 1132 -1.15 -30.48 0.50
CA ARG A 1132 -0.91 -31.87 0.12
C ARG A 1132 -1.51 -32.16 -1.25
N ILE A 1133 -0.76 -32.85 -2.10
CA ILE A 1133 -1.27 -33.41 -3.36
C ILE A 1133 -2.08 -34.67 -3.07
N VAL A 1134 -3.34 -34.70 -3.48
CA VAL A 1134 -4.28 -35.78 -3.17
C VAL A 1134 -4.80 -36.54 -4.39
N SER A 1135 -4.61 -35.98 -5.59
CA SER A 1135 -4.92 -36.64 -6.85
C SER A 1135 -3.85 -36.38 -7.91
N ASN A 1136 -3.50 -37.42 -8.67
CA ASN A 1136 -2.64 -37.34 -9.84
C ASN A 1136 -3.43 -37.45 -11.17
N LEU A 1137 -4.73 -37.16 -11.16
CA LEU A 1137 -5.58 -37.18 -12.36
C LEU A 1137 -5.06 -36.25 -13.46
N SER A 1138 -4.53 -35.09 -13.07
CA SER A 1138 -4.13 -34.01 -13.96
C SER A 1138 -2.67 -34.14 -14.43
N PRO A 1139 -2.36 -33.92 -15.73
CA PRO A 1139 -0.98 -33.93 -16.23
C PRO A 1139 -0.09 -32.86 -15.60
N TRP A 1140 -0.66 -31.82 -15.01
CA TRP A 1140 0.05 -30.81 -14.24
C TRP A 1140 0.80 -31.39 -13.02
N PHE A 1141 0.45 -32.60 -12.57
CA PHE A 1141 1.14 -33.33 -11.50
C PHE A 1141 1.94 -34.55 -12.01
N ASN A 1142 2.23 -34.66 -13.31
CA ASN A 1142 2.97 -35.79 -13.89
C ASN A 1142 4.33 -36.06 -13.24
N ASN A 1143 4.98 -35.04 -12.70
CA ASN A 1143 6.28 -35.12 -12.04
C ASN A 1143 6.18 -35.08 -10.50
N ARG A 1144 4.99 -35.29 -9.94
CA ARG A 1144 4.70 -35.29 -8.50
C ARG A 1144 4.02 -36.58 -8.07
N ASP A 1145 4.16 -36.92 -6.80
CA ASP A 1145 3.52 -38.09 -6.21
C ASP A 1145 2.35 -37.70 -5.29
N VAL A 1146 1.31 -38.54 -5.24
CA VAL A 1146 0.18 -38.33 -4.31
C VAL A 1146 0.70 -38.50 -2.88
N GLY A 1147 0.40 -37.54 -2.01
CA GLY A 1147 0.90 -37.43 -0.64
C GLY A 1147 2.07 -36.46 -0.49
N GLU A 1148 2.70 -36.01 -1.59
CA GLU A 1148 3.74 -34.98 -1.55
C GLU A 1148 3.16 -33.65 -1.03
N ILE A 1149 3.97 -32.91 -0.28
CA ILE A 1149 3.61 -31.63 0.33
C ILE A 1149 4.31 -30.49 -0.42
N GLU A 1150 3.53 -29.46 -0.72
CA GLU A 1150 3.98 -28.17 -1.22
C GLU A 1150 3.79 -27.11 -0.14
N ILE A 1151 4.63 -26.08 -0.17
CA ILE A 1151 4.54 -24.89 0.67
C ILE A 1151 4.57 -23.70 -0.29
N LEU A 1152 3.40 -23.09 -0.50
CA LEU A 1152 3.18 -22.08 -1.53
C LEU A 1152 2.63 -20.78 -0.93
N PRO A 1153 2.94 -19.61 -1.50
CA PRO A 1153 2.28 -18.37 -1.17
C PRO A 1153 0.78 -18.46 -1.42
N LEU A 1154 0.00 -18.12 -0.40
CA LEU A 1154 -1.44 -17.95 -0.47
C LEU A 1154 -1.72 -16.48 -0.19
N SER A 1155 -2.32 -15.76 -1.13
CA SER A 1155 -2.73 -14.37 -0.95
C SER A 1155 -4.10 -14.14 -1.58
N THR A 1156 -5.16 -14.08 -0.77
CA THR A 1156 -6.53 -13.94 -1.30
C THR A 1156 -7.52 -13.49 -0.23
N LYS A 1157 -8.52 -12.68 -0.63
CA LYS A 1157 -9.74 -12.38 0.14
C LYS A 1157 -10.89 -13.35 -0.19
N GLU A 1158 -10.80 -14.04 -1.32
CA GLU A 1158 -11.86 -14.88 -1.90
C GLU A 1158 -11.29 -16.25 -2.33
N GLY A 1159 -10.86 -17.05 -1.35
CA GLY A 1159 -10.32 -18.38 -1.59
C GLY A 1159 -11.22 -19.52 -1.13
N ARG A 1160 -12.44 -19.25 -0.66
CA ARG A 1160 -13.27 -20.28 0.00
C ARG A 1160 -14.09 -21.08 -1.00
N ILE A 1161 -13.72 -22.33 -1.24
CA ILE A 1161 -14.51 -23.28 -2.03
C ILE A 1161 -15.70 -23.78 -1.20
N VAL A 1162 -16.89 -23.69 -1.78
CA VAL A 1162 -18.18 -24.08 -1.19
C VAL A 1162 -19.00 -24.92 -2.17
N GLY A 1163 -19.93 -25.72 -1.66
CA GLY A 1163 -20.85 -26.51 -2.48
C GLY A 1163 -21.59 -27.57 -1.68
N SER A 1164 -22.55 -28.23 -2.34
CA SER A 1164 -23.34 -29.31 -1.71
C SER A 1164 -22.47 -30.53 -1.37
N GLU A 1165 -22.81 -31.25 -0.30
CA GLU A 1165 -22.12 -32.49 0.07
C GLU A 1165 -22.09 -33.47 -1.11
N ARG A 1166 -23.21 -33.61 -1.83
CA ARG A 1166 -23.32 -34.44 -3.02
C ARG A 1166 -22.30 -34.05 -4.10
N ALA A 1167 -22.20 -32.76 -4.45
CA ALA A 1167 -21.27 -32.31 -5.48
C ALA A 1167 -19.81 -32.58 -5.09
N ILE A 1168 -19.46 -32.37 -3.82
CA ILE A 1168 -18.13 -32.66 -3.30
C ILE A 1168 -17.83 -34.17 -3.34
N GLU A 1169 -18.78 -35.02 -2.96
CA GLU A 1169 -18.60 -36.47 -3.06
C GLU A 1169 -18.39 -36.96 -4.49
N GLU A 1170 -19.08 -36.34 -5.46
CA GLU A 1170 -18.86 -36.63 -6.88
C GLU A 1170 -17.45 -36.24 -7.33
N LEU A 1171 -16.92 -35.09 -6.89
CA LEU A 1171 -15.54 -34.68 -7.16
C LEU A 1171 -14.52 -35.65 -6.56
N ILE A 1172 -14.72 -36.09 -5.31
CA ILE A 1172 -13.86 -37.08 -4.64
C ILE A 1172 -13.85 -38.40 -5.44
N LYS A 1173 -15.03 -38.92 -5.80
CA LYS A 1173 -15.17 -40.18 -6.57
C LYS A 1173 -14.45 -40.11 -7.93
N LYS A 1174 -14.48 -38.95 -8.58
CA LYS A 1174 -13.84 -38.71 -9.88
C LYS A 1174 -12.36 -38.33 -9.77
N GLY A 1175 -11.82 -38.09 -8.57
CA GLY A 1175 -10.43 -37.65 -8.38
C GLY A 1175 -10.18 -36.20 -8.79
N GLN A 1176 -11.22 -35.36 -8.83
CA GLN A 1176 -11.13 -33.98 -9.30
C GLN A 1176 -10.61 -32.99 -8.24
N ILE A 1177 -10.55 -33.39 -6.97
CA ILE A 1177 -9.83 -32.63 -5.95
C ILE A 1177 -8.34 -32.93 -6.12
N ALA A 1178 -7.57 -31.94 -6.54
CA ALA A 1178 -6.16 -32.11 -6.86
C ALA A 1178 -5.26 -31.94 -5.62
N THR A 1179 -5.55 -30.92 -4.81
CA THR A 1179 -4.79 -30.62 -3.59
C THR A 1179 -5.70 -30.18 -2.44
N GLN A 1180 -5.23 -30.41 -1.21
CA GLN A 1180 -5.90 -29.98 0.02
C GLN A 1180 -4.89 -29.25 0.93
N TYR A 1181 -5.33 -28.20 1.63
CA TYR A 1181 -4.56 -27.59 2.70
C TYR A 1181 -4.25 -28.62 3.81
N LEU A 1182 -3.10 -28.46 4.46
CA LEU A 1182 -2.61 -29.31 5.54
C LEU A 1182 -2.39 -28.47 6.81
N ASP A 1183 -2.73 -29.05 7.97
CA ASP A 1183 -2.66 -28.46 9.32
C ASP A 1183 -3.60 -27.25 9.54
N GLU A 1184 -3.56 -26.28 8.64
CA GLU A 1184 -4.35 -25.05 8.63
C GLU A 1184 -5.22 -24.99 7.37
N ASN A 1185 -6.44 -24.46 7.48
CA ASN A 1185 -7.31 -24.12 6.35
C ASN A 1185 -7.61 -22.62 6.33
N PRO A 1186 -6.68 -21.79 5.81
CA PRO A 1186 -6.77 -20.33 5.98
C PRO A 1186 -8.01 -19.72 5.34
N THR A 1187 -8.48 -20.30 4.22
CA THR A 1187 -9.65 -19.82 3.47
C THR A 1187 -10.99 -20.26 4.08
N GLY A 1188 -10.99 -21.33 4.89
CA GLY A 1188 -12.20 -21.99 5.35
C GLY A 1188 -12.92 -22.81 4.27
N SER A 1189 -12.20 -23.26 3.24
CA SER A 1189 -12.74 -24.10 2.16
C SER A 1189 -13.25 -25.43 2.70
N ILE A 1190 -14.36 -25.95 2.14
CA ILE A 1190 -14.91 -27.24 2.56
C ILE A 1190 -13.86 -28.36 2.39
N TYR A 1191 -13.69 -29.19 3.43
CA TYR A 1191 -12.63 -30.22 3.55
C TYR A 1191 -11.21 -29.75 3.24
N GLY A 1192 -10.93 -28.45 3.35
CA GLY A 1192 -9.62 -27.88 3.02
C GLY A 1192 -9.25 -27.97 1.54
N ILE A 1193 -10.21 -28.04 0.62
CA ILE A 1193 -9.90 -28.06 -0.83
C ILE A 1193 -9.14 -26.79 -1.23
N GLU A 1194 -7.98 -26.95 -1.88
CA GLU A 1194 -7.18 -25.84 -2.41
C GLU A 1194 -7.25 -25.76 -3.94
N SER A 1195 -7.28 -26.90 -4.63
CA SER A 1195 -7.35 -26.92 -6.08
C SER A 1195 -8.27 -28.00 -6.63
N LEU A 1196 -8.82 -27.71 -7.81
CA LEU A 1196 -9.71 -28.60 -8.55
C LEU A 1196 -9.20 -28.81 -9.97
N THR A 1197 -9.56 -29.94 -10.56
CA THR A 1197 -9.29 -30.25 -11.97
C THR A 1197 -10.55 -30.73 -12.70
N SER A 1198 -10.56 -30.59 -14.03
CA SER A 1198 -11.61 -31.13 -14.90
C SER A 1198 -11.70 -32.66 -14.80
N PRO A 1199 -12.84 -33.28 -15.18
CA PRO A 1199 -12.99 -34.73 -15.14
C PRO A 1199 -11.93 -35.49 -15.95
N ASP A 1200 -11.39 -34.87 -16.99
CA ASP A 1200 -10.31 -35.40 -17.82
C ASP A 1200 -8.90 -34.94 -17.38
N GLY A 1201 -8.80 -34.10 -16.36
CA GLY A 1201 -7.54 -33.59 -15.81
C GLY A 1201 -6.91 -32.41 -16.56
N LYS A 1202 -7.36 -32.05 -17.76
CA LYS A 1202 -6.66 -31.08 -18.64
C LYS A 1202 -6.71 -29.63 -18.16
N ILE A 1203 -7.68 -29.33 -17.30
CA ILE A 1203 -7.90 -27.99 -16.74
C ILE A 1203 -7.55 -28.07 -15.25
N LEU A 1204 -6.69 -27.18 -14.76
CA LEU A 1204 -6.35 -27.07 -13.34
C LEU A 1204 -6.62 -25.65 -12.86
N GLY A 1205 -7.31 -25.51 -11.72
CA GLY A 1205 -7.52 -24.25 -11.03
C GLY A 1205 -6.93 -24.32 -9.63
N ARG A 1206 -6.03 -23.40 -9.27
CA ARG A 1206 -5.40 -23.30 -7.94
C ARG A 1206 -5.71 -21.97 -7.25
N ILE A 1207 -5.85 -22.01 -5.93
CA ILE A 1207 -6.03 -20.80 -5.11
C ILE A 1207 -4.67 -20.25 -4.67
N ALA A 1208 -3.74 -21.13 -4.31
CA ALA A 1208 -2.37 -20.76 -3.99
C ALA A 1208 -1.58 -20.40 -5.26
N ASN A 1209 -0.44 -19.71 -5.09
CA ASN A 1209 0.33 -19.07 -6.16
C ASN A 1209 1.66 -19.80 -6.42
N PRO A 1210 1.67 -20.90 -7.18
CA PRO A 1210 2.91 -21.62 -7.54
C PRO A 1210 3.81 -20.84 -8.52
N ASP A 1211 3.29 -19.81 -9.18
CA ASP A 1211 4.01 -18.87 -10.06
C ASP A 1211 4.88 -17.88 -9.30
N ARG A 1212 4.66 -17.71 -7.99
CA ARG A 1212 5.41 -16.76 -7.14
C ARG A 1212 6.61 -17.39 -6.41
N ILE A 1213 6.95 -18.65 -6.71
CA ILE A 1213 8.13 -19.31 -6.14
C ILE A 1213 9.34 -19.07 -7.04
N GLY A 1214 10.48 -18.73 -6.45
CA GLY A 1214 11.72 -18.49 -7.17
C GLY A 1214 12.97 -18.65 -6.30
N ARG A 1215 14.12 -18.83 -6.95
CA ARG A 1215 15.43 -18.90 -6.27
C ARG A 1215 15.71 -17.64 -5.43
N GLY A 1216 16.07 -17.87 -4.17
CA GLY A 1216 16.48 -16.82 -3.24
C GLY A 1216 15.32 -16.03 -2.62
N LEU A 1217 14.08 -16.42 -2.88
CA LEU A 1217 12.90 -15.86 -2.23
C LEU A 1217 12.64 -16.50 -0.88
N TYR A 1218 11.90 -15.78 -0.03
CA TYR A 1218 11.33 -16.30 1.22
C TYR A 1218 12.36 -16.93 2.18
N LYS A 1219 13.60 -16.40 2.28
CA LYS A 1219 14.72 -17.00 3.02
C LYS A 1219 14.45 -17.27 4.51
N ASN A 1220 13.45 -16.60 5.09
CA ASN A 1220 13.07 -16.72 6.48
C ASN A 1220 11.86 -17.62 6.73
N VAL A 1221 11.32 -18.30 5.72
CA VAL A 1221 10.23 -19.27 5.87
C VAL A 1221 10.46 -20.47 4.95
N GLU A 1222 9.82 -21.60 5.24
CA GLU A 1222 9.88 -22.75 4.34
C GLU A 1222 9.14 -22.44 3.02
N SER A 1223 9.71 -22.86 1.89
CA SER A 1223 9.09 -22.75 0.56
C SER A 1223 9.45 -23.96 -0.31
N SER A 1224 8.59 -24.30 -1.27
CA SER A 1224 8.84 -25.40 -2.22
C SER A 1224 9.80 -25.05 -3.35
N GLU A 1225 10.28 -26.08 -4.06
CA GLU A 1225 11.09 -25.91 -5.27
C GLU A 1225 10.30 -25.25 -6.41
N GLU A 1226 10.96 -24.36 -7.15
CA GLU A 1226 10.35 -23.60 -8.24
C GLU A 1226 9.96 -24.46 -9.46
N GLY A 1227 8.93 -24.02 -10.18
CA GLY A 1227 8.68 -24.43 -11.57
C GLY A 1227 8.17 -25.86 -11.82
N LYS A 1228 8.01 -26.72 -10.81
CA LYS A 1228 7.58 -28.12 -11.02
C LYS A 1228 6.25 -28.25 -11.76
N LEU A 1229 5.25 -27.45 -11.35
CA LEU A 1229 3.92 -27.44 -11.97
C LEU A 1229 3.98 -27.02 -13.44
N PHE A 1230 4.64 -25.90 -13.72
CA PHE A 1230 4.77 -25.34 -15.06
C PHE A 1230 5.57 -26.27 -15.99
N LYS A 1231 6.65 -26.86 -15.47
CA LYS A 1231 7.44 -27.87 -16.18
C LYS A 1231 6.60 -29.09 -16.54
N ALA A 1232 5.76 -29.60 -15.64
CA ALA A 1232 4.87 -30.71 -15.94
C ALA A 1232 3.88 -30.40 -17.08
N GLY A 1233 3.34 -29.17 -17.10
CA GLY A 1233 2.47 -28.71 -18.18
C GLY A 1233 3.17 -28.56 -19.54
N VAL A 1234 4.43 -28.11 -19.54
CA VAL A 1234 5.26 -28.03 -20.76
C VAL A 1234 5.65 -29.42 -21.24
N ASP A 1235 6.19 -30.26 -20.36
CA ASP A 1235 6.65 -31.63 -20.65
C ASP A 1235 5.51 -32.57 -21.09
N TYR A 1236 4.25 -32.18 -20.86
CA TYR A 1236 3.07 -32.88 -21.38
C TYR A 1236 3.14 -33.04 -22.91
N PHE A 1237 3.67 -32.04 -23.62
CA PHE A 1237 3.77 -32.06 -25.09
C PHE A 1237 5.01 -32.78 -25.64
N GLY A 1238 5.74 -33.51 -24.79
CA GLY A 1238 6.90 -34.33 -25.17
C GLY A 1238 8.09 -33.51 -25.63
#